data_AF-A0A3Q0EQD4-F1
#
_entry.id   AF-A0A3Q0EQD4-F1
#
_cell.length_a   1.000
_cell.length_b   1.000
_cell.length_c   1.000
_cell.angle_alpha   90.00
_cell.angle_beta   90.00
_cell.angle_gamma   90.00
#
_symmetry.space_group_name_H-M   'P 1'
#
loop_
_entity.id
_entity.type
_entity.pdbx_description
1 polymer ?
#
loop_
_entity_poly.entity_id
_entity_poly.type
_entity_poly.pdbx_seq_one_letter_code
_entity_poly.pdbx_strand_id
1 'polypeptide(L)'
;MSLSGSDDEMEMDFLGDRYRKMDGGNFEVFLSFRGEDTRASFTSHLYAALQNAGIFVFKDDESLPRGKQISPSLRLAIEESPISIVVFSKNYAESLWCLKELEKIMECHRTTGHVVLPVFYDVDPSEVRHQRGDFGKAFQRLLSKSSREEEEKVLDWKQRWRKILRELDGFSVVEILNSRIGRGDNLEEHWKEALFEVVQISRERMEIADGIGFLVSQLMAGLFEGAKIPFSGETEVANAIKLHMKHCREALFEASGISGDAVLNSCGEMEITNAIELHMKHWRDAFSENAGTISGSDYSRFIGGRNWYDVSSSGFRTVHYEIWHLQHYWREKVREAYDRSGDDQLYSRREIDIERHLEHCASAVNKAIDSSTASRSSFQKLQAYNRIESLVKYWRKALCEAAEISRWVVQHYRGITDNEINYIEKNARDALREAAGISGVVILNSRNESEAVTNIVKNVTSLLDKTELFVAHNPVGVESRVQEMVQLLQQKQSNDVLLLGVWGMGGIGKTTIAKAIYNKIGRDFEGRSFLADIRQVWGQEAGHVCLQEQLLFDIHKESNTKIRNIESGKVLLRERLSRKRILLILDDVNKLQQLNALCGNREWFGSGSRIIITTRDIHLLRGKRVDQVFAVTGMNVDESIELFSWHAFKQASPKQDFIELSRNVVAYAGGLPLALEVLGSYLFDMEVTEWKSVLEKLRKIPNDEVQEKLKISYDGLSDDTEKGIFLDIACFFIGKDRNDVIHILNGCGLFAENGIRVLVERSLVTVDDKNQLGMHDLLRDMGREIIRSKSPMELEERSRLWFHEDVLDVLSKETGTKFIEGLTLKLPRTNTKSLCTKAFMNMKKLRLLQLSCVELVGDFEYLSKDLRWLCWHGFPFAFIPTSFYQGSLVSIELENSKITMVWKATQLMEKLKILNLSHSHYLTKTPDFLNLPNLEKLVLMDCPRLSEVSYTIGHLTKVLLINFQDCISLCNLPRSIYKLKSLKTLILSGCLKIDKLEEDIEQMESLTTLVADKTAIRRVPFSIVRSKSIGYISLCGYEGFSRNVFPSIIWSWMSPVNSLSSRVQTLVDMSSLVSLDVQNSSSNQLSYISDELPKLQSLWIECGSDLQLSRDTASILDALNATNSEESESYGTTSQMKNVFTLIECNSRSKLFEKTLLIQMGISWEITHILKERILQHIYLYFYRM
;
A
#
# COMPACT_ATOMS: atom_id res chain seq x y z
N MET A 1 -21.93 -67.52 37.98
CA MET A 1 -22.07 -66.97 36.62
C MET A 1 -21.23 -65.71 36.57
N SER A 2 -20.02 -65.82 36.02
CA SER A 2 -19.00 -64.78 35.99
C SER A 2 -19.04 -64.04 34.66
N LEU A 3 -19.12 -62.71 34.71
CA LEU A 3 -19.03 -61.78 33.59
C LEU A 3 -17.64 -61.15 33.58
N SER A 4 -16.94 -61.27 32.46
CA SER A 4 -15.71 -60.55 32.12
C SER A 4 -15.85 -60.08 30.66
N GLY A 5 -15.90 -58.77 30.45
CA GLY A 5 -15.89 -58.11 29.15
C GLY A 5 -15.30 -56.71 29.35
N SER A 6 -14.28 -56.39 28.57
CA SER A 6 -13.41 -55.20 28.62
C SER A 6 -14.07 -53.95 28.06
N ASP A 7 -13.97 -52.84 28.79
CA ASP A 7 -14.63 -51.55 28.54
C ASP A 7 -13.97 -50.67 27.45
N ASP A 8 -12.87 -51.09 26.81
CA ASP A 8 -12.09 -50.24 25.90
C ASP A 8 -12.66 -50.09 24.47
N GLU A 9 -13.56 -50.98 24.03
CA GLU A 9 -14.16 -50.88 22.67
C GLU A 9 -15.42 -50.00 22.63
N MET A 10 -16.00 -49.62 23.77
CA MET A 10 -17.22 -48.78 23.80
C MET A 10 -16.94 -47.28 23.71
N GLU A 11 -15.70 -46.84 23.90
CA GLU A 11 -15.34 -45.42 23.96
C GLU A 11 -15.20 -44.76 22.58
N MET A 12 -14.90 -45.53 21.52
CA MET A 12 -14.72 -45.01 20.16
C MET A 12 -16.04 -44.73 19.42
N ASP A 13 -17.13 -45.43 19.76
CA ASP A 13 -18.43 -45.21 19.10
C ASP A 13 -19.27 -44.12 19.78
N PHE A 14 -19.09 -43.86 21.08
CA PHE A 14 -19.87 -42.84 21.80
C PHE A 14 -19.34 -41.41 21.64
N LEU A 15 -18.06 -41.24 21.27
CA LEU A 15 -17.43 -39.93 21.01
C LEU A 15 -17.50 -39.52 19.53
N GLY A 16 -17.58 -40.48 18.61
CA GLY A 16 -17.67 -40.23 17.16
C GLY A 16 -18.95 -39.49 16.73
N ASP A 17 -20.06 -39.68 17.44
CA ASP A 17 -21.35 -39.09 17.09
C ASP A 17 -21.54 -37.63 17.58
N ARG A 18 -20.75 -37.18 18.57
CA ARG A 18 -20.73 -35.75 18.97
C ARG A 18 -19.79 -34.90 18.11
N TYR A 19 -18.74 -35.50 17.55
CA TYR A 19 -17.78 -34.81 16.68
C TYR A 19 -18.23 -34.70 15.21
N ARG A 20 -19.22 -35.49 14.76
CA ARG A 20 -19.71 -35.47 13.36
C ARG A 20 -20.87 -34.53 13.07
N LYS A 21 -21.25 -33.65 14.00
CA LYS A 21 -22.41 -32.78 13.86
C LYS A 21 -22.14 -31.29 14.02
N MET A 22 -20.99 -30.79 13.55
CA MET A 22 -20.80 -29.37 13.19
C MET A 22 -19.80 -29.29 12.03
N ASP A 23 -20.09 -28.49 11.01
CA ASP A 23 -19.25 -28.27 9.83
C ASP A 23 -17.82 -27.88 10.23
N GLY A 24 -16.83 -28.78 10.01
CA GLY A 24 -15.38 -28.56 9.94
C GLY A 24 -14.76 -27.30 10.58
N GLY A 25 -15.09 -26.97 11.83
CA GLY A 25 -14.59 -25.77 12.52
C GLY A 25 -13.48 -26.09 13.51
N ASN A 26 -12.29 -25.53 13.29
CA ASN A 26 -11.20 -25.51 14.28
C ASN A 26 -11.62 -24.63 15.49
N PHE A 27 -11.18 -24.99 16.70
CA PHE A 27 -11.48 -24.20 17.91
C PHE A 27 -10.79 -22.84 17.89
N GLU A 28 -11.46 -21.78 18.36
CA GLU A 28 -10.92 -20.42 18.42
C GLU A 28 -10.27 -20.10 19.78
N VAL A 29 -10.74 -20.74 20.85
CA VAL A 29 -10.24 -20.54 22.21
C VAL A 29 -10.12 -21.87 22.94
N PHE A 30 -8.97 -22.12 23.57
CA PHE A 30 -8.76 -23.20 24.52
C PHE A 30 -8.89 -22.70 25.97
N LEU A 31 -9.69 -23.38 26.80
CA LEU A 31 -9.93 -22.97 28.20
C LEU A 31 -9.26 -23.96 29.17
N SER A 32 -8.15 -23.56 29.80
CA SER A 32 -7.47 -24.34 30.86
C SER A 32 -7.89 -23.85 32.24
N PHE A 33 -8.31 -24.77 33.11
CA PHE A 33 -8.80 -24.46 34.46
C PHE A 33 -8.73 -25.68 35.38
N ARG A 34 -8.82 -25.46 36.69
CA ARG A 34 -8.99 -26.54 37.66
C ARG A 34 -10.46 -26.85 37.85
N GLY A 35 -10.89 -28.03 37.42
CA GLY A 35 -12.29 -28.41 37.43
C GLY A 35 -12.95 -28.37 38.82
N GLU A 36 -12.26 -28.85 39.85
CA GLU A 36 -12.74 -28.84 41.24
C GLU A 36 -12.97 -27.42 41.80
N ASP A 37 -12.25 -26.41 41.30
CA ASP A 37 -12.28 -25.06 41.86
C ASP A 37 -13.31 -24.15 41.16
N THR A 38 -13.36 -24.18 39.81
CA THR A 38 -14.08 -23.14 39.04
C THR A 38 -15.09 -23.69 38.02
N ARG A 39 -15.21 -25.01 37.82
CA ARG A 39 -16.06 -25.61 36.76
C ARG A 39 -17.53 -25.22 36.87
N ALA A 40 -18.08 -25.23 38.09
CA ALA A 40 -19.49 -24.94 38.36
C ALA A 40 -19.80 -23.46 38.64
N SER A 41 -18.77 -22.59 38.68
CA SER A 41 -18.88 -21.18 39.03
C SER A 41 -18.38 -20.27 37.89
N PHE A 42 -17.22 -19.65 38.04
CA PHE A 42 -16.70 -18.67 37.09
C PHE A 42 -16.48 -19.23 35.68
N THR A 43 -15.93 -20.44 35.56
CA THR A 43 -15.62 -21.04 34.25
C THR A 43 -16.88 -21.40 33.46
N SER A 44 -17.99 -21.78 34.11
CA SER A 44 -19.26 -22.05 33.41
C SER A 44 -19.87 -20.77 32.84
N HIS A 45 -19.84 -19.67 33.61
CA HIS A 45 -20.31 -18.36 33.16
C HIS A 45 -19.44 -17.81 32.02
N LEU A 46 -18.11 -17.92 32.13
CA LEU A 46 -17.20 -17.48 31.08
C LEU A 46 -17.39 -18.27 29.78
N TYR A 47 -17.51 -19.60 29.88
CA TYR A 47 -17.77 -20.46 28.72
C TYR A 47 -19.09 -20.10 28.03
N ALA A 48 -20.18 -19.96 28.80
CA ALA A 48 -21.48 -19.57 28.24
C ALA A 48 -21.44 -18.18 27.59
N ALA A 49 -20.74 -17.22 28.19
CA ALA A 49 -20.61 -15.88 27.65
C ALA A 49 -19.80 -15.83 26.34
N LEU A 50 -18.72 -16.61 26.24
CA LEU A 50 -17.95 -16.77 25.00
C LEU A 50 -18.79 -17.42 23.89
N GLN A 51 -19.54 -18.48 24.21
CA GLN A 51 -20.45 -19.12 23.25
C GLN A 51 -21.57 -18.19 22.79
N ASN A 52 -22.17 -17.41 23.71
CA ASN A 52 -23.19 -16.42 23.37
C ASN A 52 -22.64 -15.28 22.49
N ALA A 53 -21.33 -15.02 22.57
CA ALA A 53 -20.63 -14.09 21.68
C ALA A 53 -20.26 -14.72 20.31
N GLY A 54 -20.64 -15.98 20.07
CA GLY A 54 -20.38 -16.70 18.82
C GLY A 54 -18.98 -17.29 18.69
N ILE A 55 -18.23 -17.40 19.80
CA ILE A 55 -16.84 -17.90 19.80
C ILE A 55 -16.82 -19.41 20.01
N PHE A 56 -16.07 -20.14 19.18
CA PHE A 56 -15.89 -21.59 19.30
C PHE A 56 -14.84 -21.93 20.37
N VAL A 57 -15.30 -22.31 21.55
CA VAL A 57 -14.44 -22.61 22.70
C VAL A 57 -14.28 -24.11 22.91
N PHE A 58 -13.04 -24.59 22.97
CA PHE A 58 -12.72 -25.90 23.54
C PHE A 58 -12.68 -25.78 25.06
N LYS A 59 -13.53 -26.57 25.74
CA LYS A 59 -13.55 -26.69 27.19
C LYS A 59 -13.27 -28.15 27.55
N ASP A 60 -12.19 -28.36 28.30
CA ASP A 60 -11.84 -29.70 28.78
C ASP A 60 -12.94 -30.24 29.73
N ASP A 61 -13.43 -31.44 29.45
CA ASP A 61 -14.43 -32.15 30.25
C ASP A 61 -13.74 -33.31 30.96
N GLU A 62 -13.81 -33.34 32.30
CA GLU A 62 -13.12 -34.35 33.15
C GLU A 62 -13.65 -35.78 32.95
N SER A 63 -14.51 -36.01 31.96
CA SER A 63 -15.02 -37.32 31.56
C SER A 63 -14.05 -38.13 30.69
N LEU A 64 -12.88 -37.60 30.32
CA LEU A 64 -11.84 -38.38 29.64
C LEU A 64 -11.05 -39.23 30.66
N PRO A 65 -10.68 -40.50 30.35
CA PRO A 65 -10.01 -41.38 31.30
C PRO A 65 -8.73 -40.76 31.86
N ARG A 66 -8.57 -40.77 33.19
CA ARG A 66 -7.39 -40.25 33.89
C ARG A 66 -6.14 -41.08 33.56
N GLY A 67 -5.41 -40.68 32.52
CA GLY A 67 -4.10 -41.21 32.14
C GLY A 67 -2.94 -40.26 32.49
N LYS A 68 -1.71 -40.80 32.60
CA LYS A 68 -0.49 -40.02 32.92
C LYS A 68 -0.02 -39.08 31.79
N GLN A 69 -0.60 -39.14 30.58
CA GLN A 69 -0.21 -38.32 29.42
C GLN A 69 -1.41 -37.54 28.84
N ILE A 70 -1.16 -36.34 28.29
CA ILE A 70 -2.15 -35.55 27.54
C ILE A 70 -2.60 -36.38 26.33
N SER A 71 -3.91 -36.54 26.11
CA SER A 71 -4.42 -37.27 24.94
C SER A 71 -4.01 -36.57 23.63
N PRO A 72 -3.82 -37.30 22.51
CA PRO A 72 -3.52 -36.69 21.21
C PRO A 72 -4.57 -35.65 20.79
N SER A 73 -5.84 -35.87 21.13
CA SER A 73 -6.94 -34.94 20.86
C SER A 73 -6.84 -33.63 21.64
N LEU A 74 -6.41 -33.68 22.91
CA LEU A 74 -6.24 -32.49 23.73
C LEU A 74 -5.01 -31.67 23.30
N ARG A 75 -3.92 -32.35 22.88
CA ARG A 75 -2.74 -31.67 22.29
C ARG A 75 -3.10 -30.92 21.01
N LEU A 76 -3.82 -31.57 20.10
CA LEU A 76 -4.30 -30.95 18.87
C LEU A 76 -5.21 -29.75 19.17
N ALA A 77 -6.12 -29.85 20.14
CA ALA A 77 -6.98 -28.73 20.52
C ALA A 77 -6.19 -27.50 21.03
N ILE A 78 -5.10 -27.71 21.77
CA ILE A 78 -4.20 -26.62 22.19
C ILE A 78 -3.45 -26.04 20.99
N GLU A 79 -2.92 -26.89 20.10
CA GLU A 79 -2.13 -26.45 18.94
C GLU A 79 -2.98 -25.74 17.87
N GLU A 80 -4.24 -26.13 17.71
CA GLU A 80 -5.17 -25.55 16.73
C GLU A 80 -5.88 -24.29 17.22
N SER A 81 -5.97 -24.07 18.54
CA SER A 81 -6.61 -22.89 19.11
C SER A 81 -5.66 -21.68 19.06
N PRO A 82 -6.01 -20.54 18.45
CA PRO A 82 -5.13 -19.37 18.41
C PRO A 82 -4.99 -18.63 19.76
N ILE A 83 -5.92 -18.86 20.71
CA ILE A 83 -5.96 -18.21 22.02
C ILE A 83 -6.15 -19.28 23.11
N SER A 84 -5.37 -19.22 24.20
CA SER A 84 -5.63 -19.98 25.43
C SER A 84 -5.97 -19.05 26.60
N ILE A 85 -7.10 -19.29 27.26
CA ILE A 85 -7.46 -18.64 28.52
C ILE A 85 -7.08 -19.59 29.66
N VAL A 86 -6.19 -19.15 30.54
CA VAL A 86 -5.71 -19.96 31.68
C VAL A 86 -6.28 -19.38 32.98
N VAL A 87 -7.17 -20.11 33.63
CA VAL A 87 -7.81 -19.69 34.89
C VAL A 87 -7.04 -20.28 36.08
N PHE A 88 -6.17 -19.46 36.68
CA PHE A 88 -5.43 -19.79 37.89
C PHE A 88 -6.31 -19.66 39.12
N SER A 89 -6.55 -20.79 39.78
CA SER A 89 -7.24 -20.91 41.08
C SER A 89 -6.28 -21.43 42.17
N LYS A 90 -6.71 -21.38 43.44
CA LYS A 90 -5.85 -21.74 44.59
C LYS A 90 -5.25 -23.14 44.50
N ASN A 91 -5.98 -24.11 43.94
CA ASN A 91 -5.52 -25.50 43.82
C ASN A 91 -5.15 -25.89 42.38
N TYR A 92 -5.00 -24.94 41.46
CA TYR A 92 -4.62 -25.22 40.07
C TYR A 92 -3.32 -26.03 39.98
N ALA A 93 -2.32 -25.65 40.79
CA ALA A 93 -1.03 -26.32 40.85
C ALA A 93 -1.03 -27.66 41.62
N GLU A 94 -2.16 -28.07 42.22
CA GLU A 94 -2.30 -29.42 42.80
C GLU A 94 -2.60 -30.49 41.72
N SER A 95 -2.89 -30.06 40.49
CA SER A 95 -3.21 -30.92 39.35
C SER A 95 -2.03 -31.06 38.38
N LEU A 96 -1.47 -32.26 38.29
CA LEU A 96 -0.44 -32.56 37.29
C LEU A 96 -0.97 -32.34 35.85
N TRP A 97 -2.26 -32.56 35.62
CA TRP A 97 -2.89 -32.36 34.32
C TRP A 97 -2.89 -30.89 33.90
N CYS A 98 -3.32 -29.98 34.81
CA CYS A 98 -3.34 -28.54 34.55
C CYS A 98 -1.93 -28.00 34.29
N LEU A 99 -0.91 -28.53 34.99
CA LEU A 99 0.48 -28.12 34.77
C LEU A 99 1.04 -28.61 33.42
N LYS A 100 0.63 -29.79 32.94
CA LYS A 100 1.00 -30.29 31.62
C LYS A 100 0.31 -29.55 30.48
N GLU A 101 -0.96 -29.19 30.65
CA GLU A 101 -1.65 -28.28 29.72
C GLU A 101 -0.94 -26.94 29.66
N LEU A 102 -0.62 -26.35 30.82
CA LEU A 102 0.09 -25.08 30.89
C LEU A 102 1.46 -25.16 30.22
N GLU A 103 2.23 -26.23 30.46
CA GLU A 103 3.51 -26.46 29.79
C GLU A 103 3.35 -26.45 28.26
N LYS A 104 2.34 -27.16 27.73
CA LYS A 104 2.08 -27.19 26.29
C LYS A 104 1.59 -25.85 25.74
N ILE A 105 0.72 -25.14 26.47
CA ILE A 105 0.26 -23.79 26.10
C ILE A 105 1.46 -22.84 26.01
N MET A 106 2.38 -22.89 26.99
CA MET A 106 3.57 -22.05 26.99
C MET A 106 4.56 -22.47 25.90
N GLU A 107 4.64 -23.76 25.55
CA GLU A 107 5.39 -24.23 24.39
C GLU A 107 4.84 -23.61 23.09
N CYS A 108 3.52 -23.67 22.87
CA CYS A 108 2.86 -23.05 21.72
C CYS A 108 3.03 -21.51 21.73
N HIS A 109 2.98 -20.87 22.90
CA HIS A 109 3.24 -19.44 23.05
C HIS A 109 4.63 -19.06 22.51
N ARG A 110 5.65 -19.87 22.79
CA ARG A 110 7.03 -19.63 22.34
C ARG A 110 7.27 -19.99 20.88
N THR A 111 6.62 -21.03 20.35
CA THR A 111 6.93 -21.58 19.02
C THR A 111 6.02 -21.08 17.91
N THR A 112 4.73 -20.82 18.18
CA THR A 112 3.73 -20.47 17.16
C THR A 112 3.12 -19.08 17.35
N GLY A 113 3.51 -18.34 18.40
CA GLY A 113 2.92 -17.02 18.70
C GLY A 113 1.50 -17.10 19.30
N HIS A 114 1.15 -18.24 19.88
CA HIS A 114 -0.11 -18.51 20.57
C HIS A 114 -0.41 -17.44 21.62
N VAL A 115 -1.62 -16.87 21.65
CA VAL A 115 -1.97 -15.81 22.62
C VAL A 115 -2.42 -16.44 23.94
N VAL A 116 -1.77 -16.10 25.04
CA VAL A 116 -2.14 -16.59 26.39
C VAL A 116 -2.78 -15.46 27.18
N LEU A 117 -3.99 -15.69 27.70
CA LEU A 117 -4.72 -14.75 28.56
C LEU A 117 -4.88 -15.34 29.97
N PRO A 118 -4.00 -14.98 30.93
CA PRO A 118 -4.13 -15.46 32.30
C PRO A 118 -5.26 -14.75 33.04
N VAL A 119 -6.06 -15.52 33.77
CA VAL A 119 -7.12 -15.06 34.68
C VAL A 119 -6.78 -15.56 36.08
N PHE A 120 -6.51 -14.64 37.01
CA PHE A 120 -6.15 -14.95 38.38
C PHE A 120 -7.40 -14.87 39.26
N TYR A 121 -8.00 -16.03 39.53
CA TYR A 121 -9.28 -16.16 40.23
C TYR A 121 -9.05 -16.53 41.70
N ASP A 122 -9.31 -15.58 42.60
CA ASP A 122 -9.04 -15.68 44.05
C ASP A 122 -7.59 -16.10 44.40
N VAL A 123 -6.65 -15.74 43.53
CA VAL A 123 -5.20 -15.94 43.69
C VAL A 123 -4.47 -14.68 43.22
N ASP A 124 -3.45 -14.26 43.96
CA ASP A 124 -2.59 -13.15 43.53
C ASP A 124 -1.57 -13.63 42.46
N PRO A 125 -1.36 -12.87 41.37
CA PRO A 125 -0.36 -13.23 40.34
C PRO A 125 1.04 -13.51 40.89
N SER A 126 1.45 -12.83 41.95
CA SER A 126 2.75 -13.04 42.60
C SER A 126 2.84 -14.39 43.32
N GLU A 127 1.73 -14.91 43.84
CA GLU A 127 1.65 -16.25 44.44
C GLU A 127 1.83 -17.34 43.38
N VAL A 128 1.27 -17.16 42.18
CA VAL A 128 1.46 -18.07 41.04
C VAL A 128 2.91 -18.00 40.54
N ARG A 129 3.44 -16.78 40.34
CA ARG A 129 4.77 -16.54 39.79
C ARG A 129 5.91 -17.09 40.64
N HIS A 130 5.76 -17.00 41.96
CA HIS A 130 6.79 -17.41 42.92
C HIS A 130 6.43 -18.70 43.67
N GLN A 131 5.29 -19.32 43.36
CA GLN A 131 4.76 -20.50 44.04
C GLN A 131 4.74 -20.33 45.56
N ARG A 132 4.12 -19.24 46.03
CA ARG A 132 3.99 -18.87 47.45
C ARG A 132 2.51 -18.87 47.87
N GLY A 133 2.24 -18.61 49.15
CA GLY A 133 0.87 -18.55 49.66
C GLY A 133 0.15 -19.89 49.58
N ASP A 134 -1.16 -19.86 49.36
CA ASP A 134 -1.98 -21.08 49.28
C ASP A 134 -1.73 -21.83 47.97
N PHE A 135 -1.45 -21.12 46.88
CA PHE A 135 -1.05 -21.70 45.59
C PHE A 135 0.26 -22.51 45.70
N GLY A 136 1.25 -21.96 46.42
CA GLY A 136 2.51 -22.65 46.70
C GLY A 136 2.35 -23.92 47.54
N LYS A 137 1.45 -23.91 48.53
CA LYS A 137 1.12 -25.12 49.32
C LYS A 137 0.47 -26.20 48.44
N ALA A 138 -0.43 -25.82 47.53
CA ALA A 138 -1.05 -26.73 46.57
C ALA A 138 0.00 -27.39 45.66
N PHE A 139 0.95 -26.59 45.14
CA PHE A 139 2.09 -27.11 44.35
C PHE A 139 2.97 -28.08 45.17
N GLN A 140 3.28 -27.76 46.43
CA GLN A 140 4.04 -28.65 47.31
C GLN A 140 3.32 -29.96 47.62
N ARG A 141 1.98 -29.92 47.79
CA ARG A 141 1.17 -31.14 47.99
C ARG A 141 1.28 -32.08 46.81
N LEU A 142 1.25 -31.56 45.57
CA LEU A 142 1.44 -32.38 44.38
C LEU A 142 2.81 -33.08 44.41
N LEU A 143 3.88 -32.34 44.67
CA LEU A 143 5.25 -32.89 44.76
C LEU A 143 5.35 -33.99 45.84
N SER A 144 4.68 -33.81 46.99
CA SER A 144 4.65 -34.80 48.08
C SER A 144 3.75 -36.02 47.83
N LYS A 145 2.70 -35.89 47.00
CA LYS A 145 1.83 -37.00 46.61
C LYS A 145 2.54 -37.92 45.62
N SER A 146 3.25 -37.33 44.65
CA SER A 146 4.03 -38.06 43.67
C SER A 146 5.16 -38.90 44.29
N SER A 147 5.79 -38.43 45.38
CA SER A 147 6.83 -39.20 46.07
C SER A 147 6.31 -40.38 46.92
N ARG A 148 5.07 -40.30 47.45
CA ARG A 148 4.51 -41.30 48.38
C ARG A 148 3.88 -42.51 47.68
N GLU A 149 3.24 -42.28 46.53
CA GLU A 149 2.66 -43.36 45.71
C GLU A 149 3.72 -44.27 45.08
N GLU A 150 4.96 -43.80 44.97
CA GLU A 150 6.09 -44.56 44.44
C GLU A 150 6.72 -45.51 45.49
N GLU A 151 6.76 -45.12 46.76
CA GLU A 151 7.27 -45.98 47.86
C GLU A 151 6.36 -47.17 48.17
N GLU A 152 5.03 -46.98 48.11
CA GLU A 152 4.05 -48.03 48.44
C GLU A 152 3.99 -49.14 47.37
N LYS A 153 4.17 -48.77 46.10
CA LYS A 153 4.19 -49.72 44.97
C LYS A 153 5.42 -50.63 44.99
N VAL A 154 6.56 -50.15 45.47
CA VAL A 154 7.80 -50.94 45.59
C VAL A 154 7.69 -52.01 46.69
N LEU A 155 6.87 -51.78 47.72
CA LEU A 155 6.70 -52.69 48.86
C LEU A 155 5.70 -53.83 48.56
N ASP A 156 4.58 -53.54 47.88
CA ASP A 156 3.61 -54.55 47.41
C ASP A 156 4.26 -55.52 46.40
N TRP A 157 5.07 -54.96 45.49
CA TRP A 157 5.77 -55.72 44.47
C TRP A 157 6.80 -56.71 45.06
N LYS A 158 7.52 -56.32 46.13
CA LYS A 158 8.46 -57.20 46.85
C LYS A 158 7.79 -58.38 47.58
N GLN A 159 6.53 -58.24 47.99
CA GLN A 159 5.79 -59.31 48.68
C GLN A 159 5.17 -60.32 47.69
N ARG A 160 4.62 -59.84 46.56
CA ARG A 160 4.13 -60.69 45.46
C ARG A 160 5.23 -61.56 44.86
N TRP A 161 6.43 -60.99 44.69
CA TRP A 161 7.61 -61.69 44.14
C TRP A 161 8.05 -62.91 44.96
N ARG A 162 8.06 -62.82 46.29
CA ARG A 162 8.49 -63.94 47.17
C ARG A 162 7.53 -65.12 47.19
N LYS A 163 6.28 -64.91 46.76
CA LYS A 163 5.26 -65.95 46.64
C LYS A 163 5.38 -66.70 45.31
N ILE A 164 5.61 -65.96 44.22
CA ILE A 164 5.73 -66.50 42.85
C ILE A 164 7.02 -67.32 42.67
N LEU A 165 8.13 -66.90 43.28
CA LEU A 165 9.41 -67.62 43.23
C LEU A 165 9.39 -69.04 43.86
N ARG A 166 8.39 -69.38 44.68
CA ARG A 166 8.26 -70.73 45.26
C ARG A 166 7.45 -71.69 44.39
N GLU A 167 6.71 -71.18 43.40
CA GLU A 167 5.77 -71.97 42.59
C GLU A 167 6.34 -72.36 41.22
N LEU A 168 7.53 -71.87 40.83
CA LEU A 168 8.09 -72.01 39.47
C LEU A 168 9.34 -72.90 39.33
N ASP A 169 9.80 -73.59 40.37
CA ASP A 169 11.01 -74.43 40.33
C ASP A 169 10.80 -75.80 39.63
N GLY A 170 9.99 -75.89 38.55
CA GLY A 170 9.52 -77.19 38.05
C GLY A 170 9.11 -77.39 36.58
N PHE A 171 9.17 -76.43 35.65
CA PHE A 171 8.73 -76.67 34.25
C PHE A 171 9.65 -76.03 33.18
N SER A 172 9.94 -76.77 32.09
CA SER A 172 10.76 -76.32 30.95
C SER A 172 9.92 -75.63 29.87
N VAL A 173 10.36 -74.46 29.42
CA VAL A 173 9.67 -73.53 28.50
C VAL A 173 9.52 -74.08 27.05
N VAL A 174 10.31 -75.08 26.66
CA VAL A 174 10.34 -75.59 25.27
C VAL A 174 9.11 -76.43 24.93
N GLU A 175 8.44 -77.05 25.90
CA GLU A 175 7.22 -77.86 25.65
C GLU A 175 5.95 -77.00 25.51
N ILE A 176 5.93 -75.80 26.09
CA ILE A 176 4.80 -74.86 25.97
C ILE A 176 4.72 -74.28 24.56
N LEU A 177 5.87 -73.92 23.98
CA LEU A 177 5.93 -73.30 22.65
C LEU A 177 5.54 -74.29 21.53
N ASN A 178 6.00 -75.54 21.60
CA ASN A 178 5.69 -76.52 20.57
C ASN A 178 4.25 -77.07 20.63
N SER A 179 3.56 -76.99 21.76
CA SER A 179 2.17 -77.48 21.87
C SER A 179 1.10 -76.50 21.38
N ARG A 180 1.45 -75.21 21.18
CA ARG A 180 0.48 -74.15 20.79
C ARG A 180 0.60 -73.66 19.34
N ILE A 181 1.67 -74.00 18.62
CA ILE A 181 1.90 -73.62 17.21
C ILE A 181 0.95 -74.33 16.22
N GLY A 182 0.17 -75.33 16.66
CA GLY A 182 -0.77 -76.08 15.82
C GLY A 182 -2.18 -75.47 15.63
N ARG A 183 -2.50 -74.29 16.18
CA ARG A 183 -3.81 -73.64 15.98
C ARG A 183 -3.60 -72.19 15.56
N GLY A 184 -3.98 -71.87 14.32
CA GLY A 184 -3.64 -70.62 13.65
C GLY A 184 -4.37 -69.39 14.18
N ASP A 185 -3.95 -68.88 15.33
CA ASP A 185 -4.32 -67.57 15.86
C ASP A 185 -3.08 -66.67 16.07
N ASN A 186 -3.32 -65.35 15.98
CA ASN A 186 -2.40 -64.21 15.94
C ASN A 186 -1.00 -64.42 16.56
N LEU A 187 0.04 -64.48 15.71
CA LEU A 187 1.43 -64.64 16.14
C LEU A 187 1.95 -63.44 16.96
N GLU A 188 1.40 -62.24 16.76
CA GLU A 188 1.92 -61.00 17.36
C GLU A 188 1.61 -60.87 18.86
N GLU A 189 0.41 -61.30 19.30
CA GLU A 189 0.05 -61.29 20.73
C GLU A 189 0.78 -62.39 21.51
N HIS A 190 0.94 -63.58 20.92
CA HIS A 190 1.65 -64.68 21.56
C HIS A 190 3.15 -64.42 21.71
N TRP A 191 3.78 -63.69 20.78
CA TRP A 191 5.16 -63.24 20.94
C TRP A 191 5.29 -62.13 21.98
N LYS A 192 4.32 -61.21 22.08
CA LYS A 192 4.28 -60.20 23.14
C LYS A 192 4.12 -60.84 24.51
N GLU A 193 3.26 -61.84 24.68
CA GLU A 193 3.12 -62.58 25.95
C GLU A 193 4.37 -63.41 26.30
N ALA A 194 4.97 -64.12 25.32
CA ALA A 194 6.20 -64.88 25.55
C ALA A 194 7.41 -63.99 25.89
N LEU A 195 7.54 -62.81 25.24
CA LEU A 195 8.55 -61.80 25.59
C LEU A 195 8.27 -61.18 26.96
N PHE A 196 7.00 -60.96 27.32
CA PHE A 196 6.61 -60.43 28.62
C PHE A 196 6.95 -61.42 29.75
N GLU A 197 6.79 -62.73 29.54
CA GLU A 197 7.20 -63.76 30.50
C GLU A 197 8.74 -63.97 30.55
N VAL A 198 9.46 -63.91 29.42
CA VAL A 198 10.94 -64.01 29.40
C VAL A 198 11.62 -62.80 30.07
N VAL A 199 11.04 -61.60 29.92
CA VAL A 199 11.49 -60.39 30.62
C VAL A 199 11.19 -60.46 32.14
N GLN A 200 10.18 -61.21 32.56
CA GLN A 200 9.90 -61.48 33.98
C GLN A 200 10.81 -62.58 34.58
N ILE A 201 11.29 -63.55 33.79
CA ILE A 201 12.15 -64.67 34.23
C ILE A 201 13.63 -64.24 34.45
N SER A 202 14.12 -63.20 33.78
CA SER A 202 15.56 -62.85 33.77
C SER A 202 15.99 -61.84 34.85
N ARG A 203 15.45 -61.94 36.08
CA ARG A 203 15.85 -61.03 37.17
C ARG A 203 16.91 -61.56 38.14
N GLU A 204 17.51 -62.73 37.86
CA GLU A 204 18.65 -63.23 38.64
C GLU A 204 19.85 -63.62 37.75
N ARG A 205 20.86 -62.72 37.77
CA ARG A 205 22.28 -62.89 37.37
C ARG A 205 22.58 -63.69 36.08
N MET A 206 22.56 -63.01 34.93
CA MET A 206 23.45 -63.26 33.79
C MET A 206 23.74 -61.92 33.11
N GLU A 207 24.98 -61.67 32.66
CA GLU A 207 25.36 -60.45 31.95
C GLU A 207 24.50 -60.33 30.66
N ILE A 208 23.80 -59.20 30.54
CA ILE A 208 22.81 -58.90 29.50
C ILE A 208 23.35 -59.13 28.07
N ALA A 209 24.67 -59.05 27.87
CA ALA A 209 25.34 -59.29 26.60
C ALA A 209 25.19 -60.74 26.08
N ASP A 210 25.26 -61.74 26.97
CA ASP A 210 25.17 -63.16 26.59
C ASP A 210 23.73 -63.60 26.32
N GLY A 211 22.76 -63.02 27.04
CA GLY A 211 21.33 -63.25 26.82
C GLY A 211 20.83 -62.69 25.48
N ILE A 212 21.33 -61.51 25.09
CA ILE A 212 21.06 -60.92 23.77
C ILE A 212 21.72 -61.74 22.66
N GLY A 213 22.96 -62.22 22.87
CA GLY A 213 23.64 -63.12 21.94
C GLY A 213 22.88 -64.43 21.71
N PHE A 214 22.28 -65.00 22.76
CA PHE A 214 21.47 -66.22 22.69
C PHE A 214 20.13 -66.00 21.96
N LEU A 215 19.42 -64.91 22.26
CA LEU A 215 18.16 -64.54 21.58
C LEU A 215 18.36 -64.24 20.10
N VAL A 216 19.43 -63.52 19.75
CA VAL A 216 19.79 -63.22 18.35
C VAL A 216 20.16 -64.51 17.61
N SER A 217 20.87 -65.45 18.25
CA SER A 217 21.22 -66.73 17.64
C SER A 217 20.02 -67.65 17.42
N GLN A 218 19.03 -67.65 18.32
CA GLN A 218 17.76 -68.39 18.18
C GLN A 218 16.86 -67.79 17.10
N LEU A 219 16.79 -66.46 16.99
CA LEU A 219 16.12 -65.75 15.88
C LEU A 219 16.78 -66.05 14.53
N MET A 220 18.12 -66.10 14.48
CA MET A 220 18.88 -66.45 13.28
C MET A 220 18.65 -67.90 12.83
N ALA A 221 18.47 -68.84 13.76
CA ALA A 221 18.16 -70.24 13.46
C ALA A 221 16.73 -70.43 12.92
N GLY A 222 15.73 -69.78 13.53
CA GLY A 222 14.33 -69.83 13.08
C GLY A 222 14.07 -69.18 11.72
N LEU A 223 14.82 -68.13 11.37
CA LEU A 223 14.73 -67.46 10.06
C LEU A 223 15.36 -68.27 8.92
N PHE A 224 16.40 -69.08 9.19
CA PHE A 224 17.01 -69.96 8.18
C PHE A 224 16.14 -71.20 7.88
N GLU A 225 15.35 -71.69 8.84
CA GLU A 225 14.43 -72.82 8.61
C GLU A 225 13.09 -72.40 7.97
N GLY A 226 12.61 -71.16 8.20
CA GLY A 226 11.39 -70.62 7.60
C GLY A 226 11.50 -70.24 6.11
N ALA A 227 12.70 -70.14 5.56
CA ALA A 227 12.96 -69.73 4.18
C ALA A 227 13.23 -70.92 3.24
N LYS A 228 12.23 -71.78 3.02
CA LYS A 228 12.15 -72.59 1.79
C LYS A 228 11.06 -72.01 0.88
N ILE A 229 11.37 -70.92 0.19
CA ILE A 229 10.63 -70.48 -1.01
C ILE A 229 11.67 -70.22 -2.11
N PRO A 230 11.58 -70.88 -3.27
CA PRO A 230 12.63 -70.84 -4.28
C PRO A 230 12.54 -69.54 -5.09
N PHE A 231 13.58 -68.71 -5.02
CA PHE A 231 13.83 -67.65 -6.00
C PHE A 231 15.01 -68.07 -6.87
N SER A 232 14.74 -68.37 -8.15
CA SER A 232 15.73 -68.62 -9.18
C SER A 232 16.16 -67.28 -9.79
N GLY A 233 17.38 -66.83 -9.49
CA GLY A 233 17.95 -65.58 -9.98
C GLY A 233 19.04 -65.09 -9.04
N GLU A 234 20.28 -65.36 -9.40
CA GLU A 234 21.44 -65.57 -8.54
C GLU A 234 22.07 -64.29 -7.94
N THR A 235 22.66 -64.47 -6.75
CA THR A 235 23.71 -63.64 -6.11
C THR A 235 23.42 -62.21 -5.61
N GLU A 236 22.56 -61.40 -6.24
CA GLU A 236 22.43 -59.98 -5.82
C GLU A 236 21.55 -59.77 -4.58
N VAL A 237 20.48 -60.57 -4.41
CA VAL A 237 19.60 -60.48 -3.23
C VAL A 237 20.30 -60.98 -1.96
N ALA A 238 21.17 -61.99 -2.07
CA ALA A 238 21.94 -62.51 -0.94
C ALA A 238 23.02 -61.52 -0.46
N ASN A 239 23.61 -60.75 -1.38
CA ASN A 239 24.57 -59.69 -1.05
C ASN A 239 23.86 -58.45 -0.47
N ALA A 240 22.68 -58.10 -0.96
CA ALA A 240 21.85 -57.03 -0.41
C ALA A 240 21.40 -57.33 1.03
N ILE A 241 20.99 -58.57 1.32
CA ILE A 241 20.61 -59.00 2.68
C ILE A 241 21.81 -58.98 3.62
N LYS A 242 22.99 -59.47 3.18
CA LYS A 242 24.23 -59.40 3.99
C LYS A 242 24.69 -57.96 4.27
N LEU A 243 24.56 -57.06 3.29
CA LEU A 243 24.96 -55.65 3.43
C LEU A 243 23.98 -54.87 4.32
N HIS A 244 22.68 -55.12 4.20
CA HIS A 244 21.66 -54.54 5.10
C HIS A 244 21.83 -55.04 6.54
N MET A 245 22.18 -56.32 6.73
CA MET A 245 22.47 -56.89 8.05
C MET A 245 23.75 -56.34 8.69
N LYS A 246 24.77 -55.96 7.90
CA LYS A 246 25.97 -55.27 8.41
C LYS A 246 25.63 -53.88 8.95
N HIS A 247 24.87 -53.09 8.19
CA HIS A 247 24.52 -51.71 8.57
C HIS A 247 23.52 -51.64 9.73
N CYS A 248 22.58 -52.59 9.84
CA CYS A 248 21.70 -52.68 11.02
C CYS A 248 22.48 -53.04 12.31
N ARG A 249 23.54 -53.84 12.19
CA ARG A 249 24.40 -54.21 13.32
C ARG A 249 25.23 -53.01 13.79
N GLU A 250 25.78 -52.22 12.87
CA GLU A 250 26.54 -50.99 13.17
C GLU A 250 25.64 -49.91 13.83
N ALA A 251 24.43 -49.71 13.33
CA ALA A 251 23.46 -48.76 13.89
C ALA A 251 22.97 -49.14 15.31
N LEU A 252 22.86 -50.43 15.63
CA LEU A 252 22.51 -50.92 16.98
C LEU A 252 23.67 -50.72 18.00
N PHE A 253 24.92 -50.80 17.54
CA PHE A 253 26.09 -50.53 18.40
C PHE A 253 26.29 -49.03 18.65
N GLU A 254 26.08 -48.17 17.65
CA GLU A 254 26.11 -46.71 17.85
C GLU A 254 25.00 -46.20 18.78
N ALA A 255 23.79 -46.77 18.69
CA ALA A 255 22.65 -46.37 19.51
C ALA A 255 22.77 -46.77 21.00
N SER A 256 23.69 -47.67 21.36
CA SER A 256 23.86 -48.20 22.73
C SER A 256 25.00 -47.55 23.54
N GLY A 257 25.77 -46.62 22.96
CA GLY A 257 26.74 -45.80 23.71
C GLY A 257 27.89 -46.56 24.38
N ILE A 258 28.30 -47.70 23.83
CA ILE A 258 29.52 -48.41 24.25
C ILE A 258 30.71 -47.77 23.52
N SER A 259 31.70 -47.27 24.26
CA SER A 259 32.88 -46.63 23.67
C SER A 259 33.66 -47.60 22.77
N GLY A 260 33.84 -47.25 21.50
CA GLY A 260 34.76 -47.93 20.61
C GLY A 260 36.20 -47.68 21.04
N ASP A 261 36.95 -48.76 21.31
CA ASP A 261 38.42 -48.70 21.32
C ASP A 261 39.10 -50.04 20.98
N ALA A 262 38.37 -50.98 20.38
CA ALA A 262 38.97 -52.11 19.68
C ALA A 262 38.31 -52.24 18.32
N VAL A 263 39.12 -52.09 17.27
CA VAL A 263 38.76 -52.11 15.84
C VAL A 263 38.32 -50.74 15.27
N LEU A 264 39.03 -49.67 15.62
CA LEU A 264 39.59 -48.82 14.57
C LEU A 264 40.95 -49.41 14.22
N ASN A 265 41.04 -50.17 13.12
CA ASN A 265 42.27 -50.23 12.34
C ASN A 265 42.00 -50.80 10.94
N SER A 266 42.32 -49.97 9.95
CA SER A 266 42.42 -50.18 8.49
C SER A 266 41.14 -50.34 7.65
N CYS A 267 41.11 -49.53 6.57
CA CYS A 267 40.10 -49.35 5.51
C CYS A 267 38.86 -48.56 5.95
N GLY A 268 38.53 -47.36 5.46
CA GLY A 268 39.02 -46.54 4.35
C GLY A 268 37.80 -45.82 3.76
N GLU A 269 37.75 -44.48 3.81
CA GLU A 269 36.63 -43.60 3.38
C GLU A 269 36.19 -43.73 1.90
N MET A 270 36.70 -44.72 1.17
CA MET A 270 36.35 -45.02 -0.22
C MET A 270 35.21 -46.05 -0.35
N GLU A 271 34.86 -46.78 0.72
CA GLU A 271 33.85 -47.85 0.65
C GLU A 271 32.40 -47.37 0.82
N ILE A 272 32.16 -46.30 1.59
CA ILE A 272 30.79 -45.74 1.76
C ILE A 272 30.36 -45.00 0.49
N THR A 273 31.26 -44.25 -0.13
CA THR A 273 30.99 -43.51 -1.38
C THR A 273 30.82 -44.46 -2.56
N ASN A 274 31.65 -45.51 -2.67
CA ASN A 274 31.46 -46.57 -3.67
C ASN A 274 30.19 -47.40 -3.40
N ALA A 275 29.80 -47.63 -2.15
CA ALA A 275 28.56 -48.34 -1.85
C ALA A 275 27.30 -47.54 -2.25
N ILE A 276 27.31 -46.22 -2.08
CA ILE A 276 26.21 -45.34 -2.51
C ILE A 276 26.16 -45.24 -4.04
N GLU A 277 27.30 -45.08 -4.72
CA GLU A 277 27.35 -45.08 -6.20
C GLU A 277 26.96 -46.44 -6.81
N LEU A 278 27.37 -47.56 -6.21
CA LEU A 278 27.02 -48.91 -6.67
C LEU A 278 25.54 -49.22 -6.45
N HIS A 279 24.94 -48.72 -5.36
CA HIS A 279 23.52 -48.87 -5.08
C HIS A 279 22.66 -48.04 -6.05
N MET A 280 23.08 -46.81 -6.37
CA MET A 280 22.42 -45.97 -7.38
C MET A 280 22.62 -46.48 -8.81
N LYS A 281 23.73 -47.16 -9.11
CA LYS A 281 23.98 -47.82 -10.40
C LYS A 281 23.06 -49.03 -10.61
N HIS A 282 22.88 -49.91 -9.61
CA HIS A 282 21.94 -51.05 -9.71
C HIS A 282 20.49 -50.59 -9.87
N TRP A 283 20.11 -49.48 -9.23
CA TRP A 283 18.79 -48.86 -9.43
C TRP A 283 18.61 -48.29 -10.86
N ARG A 284 19.69 -47.77 -11.45
CA ARG A 284 19.71 -47.24 -12.82
C ARG A 284 19.64 -48.35 -13.87
N ASP A 285 20.39 -49.44 -13.67
CA ASP A 285 20.46 -50.58 -14.60
C ASP A 285 19.15 -51.40 -14.59
N ALA A 286 18.53 -51.58 -13.41
CA ALA A 286 17.23 -52.25 -13.26
C ALA A 286 16.06 -51.53 -13.94
N PHE A 287 16.15 -50.20 -14.12
CA PHE A 287 15.15 -49.41 -14.84
C PHE A 287 15.42 -49.32 -16.35
N SER A 288 16.68 -49.44 -16.80
CA SER A 288 17.03 -49.36 -18.23
C SER A 288 16.85 -50.66 -19.02
N GLU A 289 16.94 -51.84 -18.39
CA GLU A 289 16.93 -53.12 -19.13
C GLU A 289 15.53 -53.64 -19.55
N ASN A 290 14.43 -53.02 -19.14
CA ASN A 290 13.07 -53.49 -19.48
C ASN A 290 12.25 -52.54 -20.39
N ALA A 291 12.91 -51.58 -21.05
CA ALA A 291 12.28 -50.64 -22.00
C ALA A 291 12.43 -51.03 -23.49
N GLY A 292 12.74 -52.30 -23.80
CA GLY A 292 12.99 -52.77 -25.16
C GLY A 292 11.88 -53.66 -25.74
N THR A 293 11.26 -53.18 -26.83
CA THR A 293 10.54 -53.93 -27.88
C THR A 293 9.24 -54.68 -27.53
N ILE A 294 8.11 -54.27 -28.13
CA ILE A 294 7.19 -55.11 -28.91
C ILE A 294 6.35 -54.20 -29.84
N SER A 295 6.37 -54.53 -31.13
CA SER A 295 5.68 -53.90 -32.27
C SER A 295 4.18 -54.26 -32.32
N GLY A 296 3.37 -53.37 -32.88
CA GLY A 296 1.91 -53.52 -32.94
C GLY A 296 1.36 -54.41 -34.05
N SER A 297 0.11 -54.86 -33.86
CA SER A 297 -1.01 -54.78 -34.81
C SER A 297 -2.27 -55.42 -34.21
N ASP A 298 -3.43 -54.93 -34.66
CA ASP A 298 -4.78 -55.52 -34.60
C ASP A 298 -5.67 -55.31 -33.36
N TYR A 299 -6.34 -54.17 -33.45
CA TYR A 299 -7.69 -53.86 -32.98
C TYR A 299 -8.75 -54.92 -33.38
N SER A 300 -9.67 -55.22 -32.45
CA SER A 300 -11.14 -55.05 -32.59
C SER A 300 -12.00 -56.22 -32.07
N ARG A 301 -12.90 -55.92 -31.10
CA ARG A 301 -14.38 -56.03 -31.22
C ARG A 301 -15.11 -55.65 -29.92
N PHE A 302 -15.74 -54.47 -29.94
CA PHE A 302 -17.12 -54.08 -29.51
C PHE A 302 -17.88 -55.01 -28.53
N ILE A 303 -18.56 -54.57 -27.44
CA ILE A 303 -19.62 -53.53 -27.30
C ILE A 303 -19.76 -53.07 -25.81
N GLY A 304 -19.92 -51.74 -25.58
CA GLY A 304 -20.99 -51.19 -24.72
C GLY A 304 -20.76 -50.79 -23.24
N GLY A 305 -20.33 -49.54 -23.01
CA GLY A 305 -20.98 -48.62 -22.06
C GLY A 305 -20.63 -48.62 -20.55
N ARG A 306 -19.70 -47.76 -20.12
CA ARG A 306 -19.86 -46.71 -19.08
C ARG A 306 -18.57 -45.88 -18.91
N ASN A 307 -18.78 -44.59 -18.64
CA ASN A 307 -17.82 -43.47 -18.72
C ASN A 307 -16.58 -43.58 -17.80
N TRP A 308 -15.45 -43.21 -18.38
CA TRP A 308 -14.23 -42.73 -17.73
C TRP A 308 -14.22 -41.20 -17.75
N TYR A 309 -14.22 -40.56 -16.59
CA TYR A 309 -13.52 -39.31 -16.30
C TYR A 309 -13.23 -39.32 -14.77
N ASP A 310 -12.09 -38.77 -14.36
CA ASP A 310 -11.53 -38.67 -13.00
C ASP A 310 -10.68 -39.81 -12.42
N VAL A 311 -9.67 -40.25 -13.17
CA VAL A 311 -8.42 -40.80 -12.59
C VAL A 311 -7.21 -40.18 -13.30
N SER A 312 -6.92 -38.90 -13.03
CA SER A 312 -5.63 -38.29 -13.34
C SER A 312 -5.40 -36.98 -12.57
N SER A 313 -5.45 -37.03 -11.24
CA SER A 313 -5.00 -35.90 -10.39
C SER A 313 -4.55 -36.29 -8.98
N SER A 314 -4.96 -37.45 -8.44
CA SER A 314 -4.51 -37.90 -7.10
C SER A 314 -3.16 -38.63 -7.12
N GLY A 315 -2.88 -39.49 -8.12
CA GLY A 315 -1.61 -40.24 -8.18
C GLY A 315 -0.37 -39.39 -8.44
N PHE A 316 -0.52 -38.27 -9.16
CA PHE A 316 0.59 -37.36 -9.46
C PHE A 316 0.98 -36.47 -8.27
N ARG A 317 0.04 -36.16 -7.36
CA ARG A 317 0.34 -35.41 -6.13
C ARG A 317 1.12 -36.25 -5.11
N THR A 318 0.86 -37.56 -5.04
CA THR A 318 1.52 -38.45 -4.08
C THR A 318 3.01 -38.62 -4.36
N VAL A 319 3.41 -38.75 -5.64
CA VAL A 319 4.83 -38.90 -6.02
C VAL A 319 5.61 -37.61 -5.78
N HIS A 320 5.02 -36.44 -6.08
CA HIS A 320 5.64 -35.14 -5.78
C HIS A 320 5.77 -34.89 -4.26
N TYR A 321 4.79 -35.34 -3.48
CA TYR A 321 4.77 -35.23 -2.01
C TYR A 321 5.82 -36.12 -1.34
N GLU A 322 6.02 -37.35 -1.82
CA GLU A 322 7.05 -38.27 -1.32
C GLU A 322 8.47 -37.81 -1.70
N ILE A 323 8.68 -37.27 -2.91
CA ILE A 323 9.97 -36.68 -3.33
C ILE A 323 10.29 -35.45 -2.47
N TRP A 324 9.30 -34.61 -2.17
CA TRP A 324 9.46 -33.46 -1.29
C TRP A 324 9.81 -33.88 0.15
N HIS A 325 9.18 -34.94 0.68
CA HIS A 325 9.48 -35.46 2.01
C HIS A 325 10.88 -36.08 2.11
N LEU A 326 11.32 -36.81 1.07
CA LEU A 326 12.69 -37.34 0.98
C LEU A 326 13.72 -36.21 0.88
N GLN A 327 13.45 -35.16 0.10
CA GLN A 327 14.29 -33.96 0.04
C GLN A 327 14.39 -33.26 1.41
N HIS A 328 13.28 -33.14 2.13
CA HIS A 328 13.25 -32.50 3.45
C HIS A 328 13.98 -33.34 4.50
N TYR A 329 13.77 -34.66 4.52
CA TYR A 329 14.42 -35.60 5.46
C TYR A 329 15.94 -35.63 5.30
N TRP A 330 16.45 -35.66 4.07
CA TRP A 330 17.90 -35.67 3.84
C TRP A 330 18.55 -34.29 4.09
N ARG A 331 17.86 -33.19 3.78
CA ARG A 331 18.32 -31.84 4.18
C ARG A 331 18.45 -31.72 5.70
N GLU A 332 17.51 -32.28 6.44
CA GLU A 332 17.54 -32.24 7.91
C GLU A 332 18.67 -33.12 8.49
N LYS A 333 18.88 -34.32 7.95
CA LYS A 333 19.96 -35.23 8.40
C LYS A 333 21.37 -34.72 8.05
N VAL A 334 21.53 -34.06 6.91
CA VAL A 334 22.80 -33.41 6.52
C VAL A 334 23.08 -32.19 7.40
N ARG A 335 22.04 -31.46 7.80
CA ARG A 335 22.13 -30.34 8.76
C ARG A 335 22.47 -30.81 10.19
N GLU A 336 21.88 -31.92 10.66
CA GLU A 336 22.23 -32.53 11.95
C GLU A 336 23.66 -33.10 11.99
N ALA A 337 24.20 -33.55 10.85
CA ALA A 337 25.59 -33.97 10.73
C ALA A 337 26.56 -32.77 10.68
N TYR A 338 26.13 -31.66 10.06
CA TYR A 338 26.86 -30.39 10.00
C TYR A 338 27.06 -29.74 11.39
N ASP A 339 26.00 -29.75 12.22
CA ASP A 339 26.06 -29.23 13.60
C ASP A 339 27.06 -30.00 14.49
N ARG A 340 27.55 -31.17 14.05
CA ARG A 340 28.54 -31.99 14.77
C ARG A 340 29.98 -31.87 14.27
N SER A 341 30.25 -31.35 13.07
CA SER A 341 31.59 -31.41 12.45
C SER A 341 32.26 -30.05 12.18
N GLY A 342 31.51 -28.96 11.99
CA GLY A 342 32.03 -27.59 12.05
C GLY A 342 33.02 -27.14 10.96
N ASP A 343 32.92 -27.62 9.71
CA ASP A 343 33.77 -27.16 8.59
C ASP A 343 32.94 -26.72 7.35
N ASP A 344 32.94 -25.42 7.04
CA ASP A 344 31.97 -24.76 6.13
C ASP A 344 32.25 -24.95 4.62
N GLN A 345 33.49 -25.23 4.19
CA GLN A 345 33.80 -25.24 2.74
C GLN A 345 33.46 -26.55 2.01
N LEU A 346 33.29 -27.66 2.73
CA LEU A 346 32.91 -28.96 2.14
C LEU A 346 31.39 -29.12 1.98
N TYR A 347 30.61 -28.35 2.74
CA TYR A 347 29.14 -28.36 2.74
C TYR A 347 28.56 -27.81 1.43
N SER A 348 29.01 -26.62 1.00
CA SER A 348 28.46 -25.97 -0.20
C SER A 348 28.73 -26.74 -1.50
N ARG A 349 29.81 -27.54 -1.57
CA ARG A 349 30.11 -28.34 -2.78
C ARG A 349 29.27 -29.61 -2.89
N ARG A 350 28.96 -30.25 -1.76
CA ARG A 350 28.17 -31.51 -1.70
C ARG A 350 26.66 -31.26 -1.76
N GLU A 351 26.18 -30.12 -1.23
CA GLU A 351 24.77 -29.72 -1.38
C GLU A 351 24.42 -29.47 -2.87
N ILE A 352 25.31 -28.79 -3.60
CA ILE A 352 25.13 -28.51 -5.04
C ILE A 352 25.17 -29.79 -5.89
N ASP A 353 26.04 -30.76 -5.58
CA ASP A 353 26.11 -32.02 -6.33
C ASP A 353 24.90 -32.94 -6.08
N ILE A 354 24.33 -32.92 -4.87
CA ILE A 354 23.12 -33.68 -4.50
C ILE A 354 21.87 -33.03 -5.13
N GLU A 355 21.75 -31.71 -5.11
CA GLU A 355 20.64 -31.01 -5.76
C GLU A 355 20.64 -31.22 -7.28
N ARG A 356 21.82 -31.15 -7.91
CA ARG A 356 21.96 -31.38 -9.36
C ARG A 356 21.62 -32.81 -9.78
N HIS A 357 21.91 -33.81 -8.94
CA HIS A 357 21.54 -35.21 -9.20
C HIS A 357 20.05 -35.49 -8.97
N LEU A 358 19.43 -34.85 -7.97
CA LEU A 358 18.01 -34.97 -7.69
C LEU A 358 17.14 -34.29 -8.76
N GLU A 359 17.58 -33.17 -9.32
CA GLU A 359 16.92 -32.54 -10.48
C GLU A 359 17.00 -33.41 -11.75
N HIS A 360 18.14 -34.10 -11.95
CA HIS A 360 18.28 -35.07 -13.05
C HIS A 360 17.36 -36.29 -12.88
N CYS A 361 17.19 -36.80 -11.66
CA CYS A 361 16.23 -37.87 -11.35
C CYS A 361 14.78 -37.43 -11.55
N ALA A 362 14.41 -36.23 -11.11
CA ALA A 362 13.08 -35.68 -11.33
C ALA A 362 12.77 -35.48 -12.83
N SER A 363 13.75 -35.04 -13.62
CA SER A 363 13.64 -34.91 -15.07
C SER A 363 13.48 -36.26 -15.79
N ALA A 364 14.18 -37.30 -15.34
CA ALA A 364 14.07 -38.66 -15.89
C ALA A 364 12.70 -39.31 -15.59
N VAL A 365 12.17 -39.09 -14.38
CA VAL A 365 10.83 -39.56 -13.98
C VAL A 365 9.74 -38.87 -14.80
N ASN A 366 9.86 -37.56 -15.02
CA ASN A 366 8.90 -36.81 -15.85
C ASN A 366 8.94 -37.24 -17.34
N LYS A 367 10.13 -37.54 -17.89
CA LYS A 367 10.26 -38.11 -19.25
C LYS A 367 9.68 -39.53 -19.39
N ALA A 368 9.75 -40.34 -18.33
CA ALA A 368 9.15 -41.67 -18.33
C ALA A 368 7.61 -41.60 -18.27
N ILE A 369 7.06 -40.64 -17.51
CA ILE A 369 5.62 -40.38 -17.37
C ILE A 369 4.97 -39.94 -18.69
N ASP A 370 5.64 -39.12 -19.49
CA ASP A 370 5.11 -38.61 -20.77
C ASP A 370 5.03 -39.69 -21.88
N SER A 371 5.60 -40.88 -21.66
CA SER A 371 5.82 -41.89 -22.72
C SER A 371 4.96 -43.15 -22.67
N SER A 372 4.06 -43.34 -21.69
CA SER A 372 3.35 -44.63 -21.54
C SER A 372 1.81 -44.54 -21.55
N THR A 373 1.20 -44.80 -22.70
CA THR A 373 -0.19 -45.25 -22.83
C THR A 373 -0.32 -46.72 -22.39
N ALA A 374 -1.23 -46.96 -21.44
CA ALA A 374 -1.80 -48.22 -20.92
C ALA A 374 -1.23 -49.58 -21.42
N SER A 375 -0.68 -50.37 -20.49
CA SER A 375 -0.77 -51.84 -20.55
C SER A 375 -0.83 -52.48 -19.14
N ARG A 376 -1.34 -53.72 -19.07
CA ARG A 376 -1.87 -54.41 -17.87
C ARG A 376 -0.81 -55.09 -16.98
N SER A 377 0.48 -54.80 -17.11
CA SER A 377 1.57 -55.44 -16.33
C SER A 377 2.01 -54.65 -15.08
N SER A 378 1.51 -53.43 -14.89
CA SER A 378 1.88 -52.54 -13.77
C SER A 378 1.28 -52.95 -12.43
N PHE A 379 0.21 -53.75 -12.40
CA PHE A 379 -0.50 -54.13 -11.16
C PHE A 379 0.26 -55.19 -10.34
N GLN A 380 0.97 -56.12 -10.99
CA GLN A 380 1.78 -57.13 -10.31
C GLN A 380 3.12 -56.56 -9.78
N LYS A 381 3.70 -55.58 -10.48
CA LYS A 381 4.89 -54.84 -9.99
C LYS A 381 4.53 -53.93 -8.80
N LEU A 382 3.36 -53.29 -8.82
CA LEU A 382 2.85 -52.50 -7.69
C LEU A 382 2.55 -53.38 -6.45
N GLN A 383 2.07 -54.61 -6.62
CA GLN A 383 1.87 -55.55 -5.50
C GLN A 383 3.17 -56.07 -4.87
N ALA A 384 4.21 -56.30 -5.67
CA ALA A 384 5.53 -56.68 -5.14
C ALA A 384 6.22 -55.50 -4.42
N TYR A 385 6.12 -54.30 -4.99
CA TYR A 385 6.61 -53.06 -4.39
C TYR A 385 5.90 -52.74 -3.06
N ASN A 386 4.55 -52.78 -3.04
CA ASN A 386 3.78 -52.54 -1.81
C ASN A 386 4.04 -53.60 -0.71
N ARG A 387 4.40 -54.84 -1.07
CA ARG A 387 4.74 -55.90 -0.10
C ARG A 387 6.15 -55.73 0.48
N ILE A 388 7.13 -55.34 -0.33
CA ILE A 388 8.49 -55.01 0.12
C ILE A 388 8.47 -53.72 0.95
N GLU A 389 7.71 -52.72 0.53
CA GLU A 389 7.53 -51.46 1.27
C GLU A 389 6.82 -51.70 2.61
N SER A 390 5.83 -52.59 2.68
CA SER A 390 5.18 -52.99 3.94
C SER A 390 6.14 -53.75 4.86
N LEU A 391 6.99 -54.64 4.31
CA LEU A 391 8.02 -55.35 5.07
C LEU A 391 9.11 -54.40 5.60
N VAL A 392 9.55 -53.43 4.80
CA VAL A 392 10.52 -52.41 5.21
C VAL A 392 9.91 -51.43 6.21
N LYS A 393 8.65 -51.03 6.06
CA LYS A 393 7.91 -50.25 7.07
C LYS A 393 7.74 -51.02 8.38
N TYR A 394 7.46 -52.32 8.32
CA TYR A 394 7.34 -53.20 9.49
C TYR A 394 8.70 -53.41 10.19
N TRP A 395 9.78 -53.61 9.44
CA TRP A 395 11.15 -53.70 9.97
C TRP A 395 11.63 -52.36 10.55
N ARG A 396 11.33 -51.24 9.91
CA ARG A 396 11.64 -49.89 10.41
C ARG A 396 10.86 -49.59 11.69
N LYS A 397 9.60 -50.03 11.79
CA LYS A 397 8.78 -49.93 13.01
C LYS A 397 9.32 -50.82 14.14
N ALA A 398 9.64 -52.08 13.86
CA ALA A 398 10.21 -53.01 14.84
C ALA A 398 11.61 -52.59 15.32
N LEU A 399 12.45 -52.01 14.45
CA LEU A 399 13.77 -51.47 14.82
C LEU A 399 13.66 -50.15 15.57
N CYS A 400 12.70 -49.27 15.23
CA CYS A 400 12.40 -48.07 16.04
C CYS A 400 11.85 -48.45 17.41
N GLU A 401 10.97 -49.43 17.52
CA GLU A 401 10.45 -49.95 18.78
C GLU A 401 11.56 -50.66 19.58
N ALA A 402 12.45 -51.43 18.95
CA ALA A 402 13.62 -52.03 19.60
C ALA A 402 14.65 -50.98 20.04
N ALA A 403 14.83 -49.90 19.28
CA ALA A 403 15.67 -48.76 19.65
C ALA A 403 15.04 -47.91 20.76
N GLU A 404 13.70 -47.80 20.80
CA GLU A 404 12.97 -47.17 21.91
C GLU A 404 12.96 -48.05 23.15
N ILE A 405 12.87 -49.38 23.03
CA ILE A 405 13.04 -50.32 24.14
C ILE A 405 14.49 -50.33 24.63
N SER A 406 15.47 -50.23 23.74
CA SER A 406 16.89 -50.11 24.13
C SER A 406 17.19 -48.75 24.77
N ARG A 407 16.60 -47.67 24.26
CA ARG A 407 16.66 -46.32 24.86
C ARG A 407 15.92 -46.30 26.20
N TRP A 408 14.81 -47.02 26.33
CA TRP A 408 14.05 -47.22 27.56
C TRP A 408 14.87 -48.03 28.57
N VAL A 409 15.54 -49.13 28.17
CA VAL A 409 16.42 -49.95 29.03
C VAL A 409 17.68 -49.17 29.45
N VAL A 410 18.30 -48.39 28.55
CA VAL A 410 19.49 -47.57 28.84
C VAL A 410 19.14 -46.34 29.68
N GLN A 411 17.96 -45.73 29.48
CA GLN A 411 17.46 -44.61 30.31
C GLN A 411 16.89 -45.07 31.66
N HIS A 412 16.32 -46.29 31.77
CA HIS A 412 15.80 -46.82 33.05
C HIS A 412 16.86 -47.44 33.96
N TYR A 413 18.07 -47.77 33.48
CA TYR A 413 19.12 -48.41 34.32
C TYR A 413 20.33 -47.55 34.70
N ARG A 414 20.31 -46.24 34.41
CA ARG A 414 21.18 -45.27 35.09
C ARG A 414 20.40 -44.01 35.51
N GLY A 415 19.75 -44.08 36.67
CA GLY A 415 19.46 -42.90 37.50
C GLY A 415 18.05 -42.31 37.44
N ILE A 416 17.01 -43.11 37.67
CA ILE A 416 15.64 -42.59 37.89
C ILE A 416 15.10 -43.09 39.23
N THR A 417 15.25 -42.25 40.24
CA THR A 417 14.21 -41.99 41.24
C THR A 417 14.16 -40.50 41.59
N ASP A 418 15.26 -39.74 41.39
CA ASP A 418 15.30 -38.30 41.69
C ASP A 418 15.13 -37.37 40.45
N ASN A 419 15.36 -37.85 39.21
CA ASN A 419 15.44 -36.96 38.03
C ASN A 419 14.09 -36.64 37.35
N GLU A 420 13.09 -37.53 37.36
CA GLU A 420 11.79 -37.23 36.71
C GLU A 420 10.97 -36.21 37.52
N ILE A 421 11.00 -36.28 38.86
CA ILE A 421 10.35 -35.31 39.73
C ILE A 421 11.03 -33.94 39.59
N ASN A 422 12.37 -33.89 39.57
CA ASN A 422 13.12 -32.65 39.36
C ASN A 422 12.87 -32.03 37.97
N TYR A 423 12.70 -32.85 36.94
CA TYR A 423 12.39 -32.39 35.58
C TYR A 423 10.97 -31.79 35.49
N ILE A 424 9.97 -32.49 36.03
CA ILE A 424 8.58 -32.00 36.07
C ILE A 424 8.47 -30.75 36.96
N GLU A 425 9.15 -30.73 38.11
CA GLU A 425 9.16 -29.57 39.01
C GLU A 425 9.78 -28.35 38.31
N LYS A 426 10.90 -28.52 37.61
CA LYS A 426 11.57 -27.43 36.90
C LYS A 426 10.68 -26.86 35.79
N ASN A 427 10.14 -27.70 34.91
CA ASN A 427 9.31 -27.25 33.79
C ASN A 427 8.01 -26.60 34.27
N ALA A 428 7.37 -27.15 35.30
CA ALA A 428 6.17 -26.54 35.89
C ALA A 428 6.46 -25.18 36.52
N ARG A 429 7.59 -25.02 37.23
CA ARG A 429 8.00 -23.73 37.80
C ARG A 429 8.26 -22.68 36.73
N ASP A 430 8.91 -23.07 35.64
CA ASP A 430 9.19 -22.17 34.51
C ASP A 430 7.90 -21.74 33.79
N ALA A 431 7.00 -22.69 33.49
CA ALA A 431 5.72 -22.40 32.86
C ALA A 431 4.82 -21.50 33.75
N LEU A 432 4.74 -21.75 35.06
CA LEU A 432 3.99 -20.91 36.00
C LEU A 432 4.59 -19.50 36.12
N ARG A 433 5.92 -19.39 36.16
CA ARG A 433 6.61 -18.10 36.25
C ARG A 433 6.39 -17.27 34.98
N GLU A 434 6.41 -17.90 33.82
CA GLU A 434 6.19 -17.26 32.52
C GLU A 434 4.73 -16.83 32.35
N ALA A 435 3.78 -17.74 32.57
CA ALA A 435 2.35 -17.46 32.46
C ALA A 435 1.89 -16.36 33.44
N ALA A 436 2.41 -16.36 34.68
CA ALA A 436 2.13 -15.30 35.66
C ALA A 436 2.87 -13.98 35.37
N GLY A 437 3.83 -13.98 34.44
CA GLY A 437 4.50 -12.78 33.94
C GLY A 437 3.71 -12.05 32.84
N ILE A 438 2.69 -12.70 32.26
CA ILE A 438 1.80 -12.12 31.24
C ILE A 438 0.74 -11.27 31.92
N SER A 439 0.43 -10.11 31.34
CA SER A 439 -0.65 -9.23 31.85
C SER A 439 -1.99 -9.96 31.77
N GLY A 440 -2.65 -10.13 32.92
CA GLY A 440 -3.89 -10.90 33.04
C GLY A 440 -5.01 -10.18 33.79
N VAL A 441 -6.17 -10.83 33.84
CA VAL A 441 -7.34 -10.33 34.58
C VAL A 441 -7.29 -10.85 36.01
N VAL A 442 -7.26 -9.96 36.99
CA VAL A 442 -7.22 -10.32 38.42
C VAL A 442 -8.62 -10.16 39.02
N ILE A 443 -9.14 -11.25 39.60
CA ILE A 443 -10.47 -11.30 40.21
C ILE A 443 -10.27 -11.73 41.67
N LEU A 444 -10.36 -10.77 42.59
CA LEU A 444 -10.26 -11.00 44.03
C LEU A 444 -11.63 -10.78 44.68
N ASN A 445 -12.13 -11.77 45.42
CA ASN A 445 -13.36 -11.72 46.23
C ASN A 445 -14.66 -11.50 45.42
N SER A 446 -15.05 -12.46 44.57
CA SER A 446 -16.37 -12.78 43.92
C SER A 446 -17.44 -11.71 43.60
N ARG A 447 -17.27 -10.43 43.93
CA ARG A 447 -18.26 -9.35 43.74
C ARG A 447 -18.27 -8.79 42.31
N ASN A 448 -17.21 -9.03 41.53
CA ASN A 448 -17.01 -8.44 40.20
C ASN A 448 -16.94 -9.47 39.05
N GLU A 449 -17.39 -10.71 39.27
CA GLU A 449 -17.27 -11.80 38.28
C GLU A 449 -17.98 -11.48 36.95
N SER A 450 -19.18 -10.91 36.99
CA SER A 450 -19.93 -10.58 35.77
C SER A 450 -19.24 -9.50 34.91
N GLU A 451 -18.63 -8.51 35.54
CA GLU A 451 -17.89 -7.45 34.84
C GLU A 451 -16.60 -8.00 34.24
N ALA A 452 -15.90 -8.86 35.00
CA ALA A 452 -14.70 -9.54 34.54
C ALA A 452 -14.99 -10.46 33.34
N VAL A 453 -16.07 -11.26 33.39
CA VAL A 453 -16.51 -12.09 32.25
C VAL A 453 -16.79 -11.23 31.02
N THR A 454 -17.51 -10.12 31.18
CA THR A 454 -17.82 -9.20 30.07
C THR A 454 -16.53 -8.61 29.45
N ASN A 455 -15.57 -8.20 30.29
CA ASN A 455 -14.28 -7.68 29.84
C ASN A 455 -13.42 -8.75 29.16
N ILE A 456 -13.41 -9.98 29.67
CA ILE A 456 -12.70 -11.11 29.05
C ILE A 456 -13.29 -11.42 27.68
N VAL A 457 -14.62 -11.54 27.56
CA VAL A 457 -15.29 -11.80 26.27
C VAL A 457 -14.97 -10.68 25.29
N LYS A 458 -15.09 -9.41 25.70
CA LYS A 458 -14.75 -8.26 24.85
C LYS A 458 -13.30 -8.30 24.36
N ASN A 459 -12.35 -8.60 25.26
CA ASN A 459 -10.94 -8.72 24.92
C ASN A 459 -10.71 -9.87 23.92
N VAL A 460 -11.29 -11.04 24.16
CA VAL A 460 -11.16 -12.21 23.28
C VAL A 460 -11.81 -11.93 21.91
N THR A 461 -13.00 -11.34 21.86
CA THR A 461 -13.64 -10.92 20.60
C THR A 461 -12.75 -9.94 19.83
N SER A 462 -12.10 -8.99 20.52
CA SER A 462 -11.16 -8.06 19.87
C SER A 462 -9.89 -8.73 19.35
N LEU A 463 -9.41 -9.78 20.02
CA LEU A 463 -8.24 -10.57 19.62
C LEU A 463 -8.56 -11.53 18.45
N LEU A 464 -9.82 -11.96 18.35
CA LEU A 464 -10.34 -12.80 17.27
C LEU A 464 -10.78 -12.00 16.04
N ASP A 465 -11.13 -10.72 16.18
CA ASP A 465 -11.44 -9.82 15.05
C ASP A 465 -10.16 -9.40 14.28
N LYS A 466 -9.51 -10.40 13.68
CA LYS A 466 -8.36 -10.28 12.78
C LYS A 466 -8.77 -10.13 11.32
N THR A 467 -10.02 -9.77 11.02
CA THR A 467 -10.43 -9.44 9.64
C THR A 467 -9.89 -8.06 9.23
N GLU A 468 -8.57 -7.93 9.24
CA GLU A 468 -7.88 -6.79 8.65
C GLU A 468 -7.99 -6.88 7.13
N LEU A 469 -8.34 -5.76 6.50
CA LEU A 469 -8.36 -5.68 5.05
C LEU A 469 -6.92 -5.66 4.55
N PHE A 470 -6.61 -6.49 3.56
CA PHE A 470 -5.31 -6.44 2.90
C PHE A 470 -5.12 -5.07 2.22
N VAL A 471 -4.17 -4.29 2.74
CA VAL A 471 -3.85 -2.93 2.24
C VAL A 471 -2.96 -3.01 1.01
N ALA A 472 -1.73 -3.52 1.18
CA ALA A 472 -0.74 -3.73 0.13
C ALA A 472 0.38 -4.63 0.69
N HIS A 473 1.15 -5.27 -0.19
CA HIS A 473 2.35 -6.02 0.23
C HIS A 473 3.42 -5.08 0.81
N ASN A 474 3.65 -3.94 0.16
CA ASN A 474 4.61 -2.91 0.57
C ASN A 474 3.90 -1.54 0.59
N PRO A 475 3.28 -1.14 1.71
CA PRO A 475 2.51 0.10 1.79
C PRO A 475 3.42 1.33 1.89
N VAL A 476 3.79 1.91 0.75
CA VAL A 476 4.64 3.12 0.66
C VAL A 476 3.79 4.39 0.73
N GLY A 477 4.15 5.35 1.60
CA GLY A 477 3.49 6.66 1.70
C GLY A 477 2.01 6.64 2.17
N VAL A 478 1.48 5.48 2.57
CA VAL A 478 0.08 5.35 3.00
C VAL A 478 -0.13 5.95 4.39
N GLU A 479 0.81 5.73 5.31
CA GLU A 479 0.66 6.11 6.73
C GLU A 479 0.55 7.62 6.94
N SER A 480 1.28 8.43 6.16
CA SER A 480 1.19 9.91 6.23
C SER A 480 -0.23 10.39 5.88
N ARG A 481 -0.78 9.92 4.76
CA ARG A 481 -2.13 10.24 4.29
C ARG A 481 -3.21 9.72 5.26
N VAL A 482 -2.98 8.57 5.87
CA VAL A 482 -3.86 8.01 6.92
C VAL A 482 -3.85 8.90 8.18
N GLN A 483 -2.69 9.40 8.61
CA GLN A 483 -2.60 10.29 9.77
C GLN A 483 -3.34 11.61 9.52
N GLU A 484 -3.20 12.20 8.34
CA GLU A 484 -3.95 13.39 7.94
C GLU A 484 -5.48 13.14 8.01
N MET A 485 -5.94 12.01 7.45
CA MET A 485 -7.36 11.66 7.52
C MET A 485 -7.84 11.42 8.96
N VAL A 486 -7.04 10.78 9.82
CA VAL A 486 -7.38 10.57 11.23
C VAL A 486 -7.55 11.91 11.95
N GLN A 487 -6.68 12.89 11.67
CA GLN A 487 -6.82 14.24 12.24
C GLN A 487 -8.15 14.88 11.82
N LEU A 488 -8.55 14.77 10.54
CA LEU A 488 -9.85 15.27 10.06
C LEU A 488 -11.04 14.58 10.76
N LEU A 489 -10.93 13.28 11.02
CA LEU A 489 -11.96 12.50 11.72
C LEU A 489 -12.10 12.86 13.22
N GLN A 490 -11.09 13.51 13.80
CA GLN A 490 -11.01 13.90 15.22
C GLN A 490 -11.35 15.38 15.49
N GLN A 491 -11.45 16.24 14.47
CA GLN A 491 -11.60 17.71 14.64
C GLN A 491 -12.97 18.18 15.18
N LYS A 492 -14.05 17.40 15.11
CA LYS A 492 -15.39 17.79 15.61
C LYS A 492 -15.64 17.27 17.02
N GLN A 493 -16.55 17.92 17.76
CA GLN A 493 -17.03 17.48 19.09
C GLN A 493 -17.26 15.96 19.07
N SER A 494 -16.68 15.24 20.03
CA SER A 494 -16.41 13.79 19.94
C SER A 494 -17.64 12.91 19.65
N ASN A 495 -18.85 13.44 19.84
CA ASN A 495 -20.10 12.68 19.81
C ASN A 495 -20.96 12.91 18.55
N ASP A 496 -20.59 13.77 17.60
CA ASP A 496 -21.37 13.96 16.36
C ASP A 496 -21.06 12.92 15.27
N VAL A 497 -22.03 12.70 14.36
CA VAL A 497 -21.85 11.91 13.14
C VAL A 497 -21.05 12.73 12.12
N LEU A 498 -20.00 12.14 11.54
CA LEU A 498 -19.14 12.80 10.55
C LEU A 498 -19.12 12.02 9.22
N LEU A 499 -19.40 12.71 8.13
CA LEU A 499 -19.29 12.19 6.76
C LEU A 499 -18.08 12.84 6.07
N LEU A 500 -17.11 12.02 5.66
CA LEU A 500 -15.89 12.41 4.96
C LEU A 500 -15.90 11.86 3.53
N GLY A 501 -15.74 12.74 2.54
CA GLY A 501 -15.56 12.32 1.14
C GLY A 501 -14.09 12.26 0.75
N VAL A 502 -13.62 11.13 0.22
CA VAL A 502 -12.27 10.95 -0.33
C VAL A 502 -12.35 11.04 -1.85
N TRP A 503 -11.68 12.04 -2.43
CA TRP A 503 -11.79 12.38 -3.84
C TRP A 503 -10.43 12.37 -4.55
N GLY A 504 -10.41 11.95 -5.82
CA GLY A 504 -9.21 11.99 -6.66
C GLY A 504 -9.31 11.09 -7.89
N MET A 505 -8.32 11.22 -8.79
CA MET A 505 -8.20 10.47 -10.04
C MET A 505 -8.20 8.94 -9.83
N GLY A 506 -8.57 8.18 -10.86
CA GLY A 506 -8.45 6.71 -10.85
C GLY A 506 -6.99 6.27 -10.65
N GLY A 507 -6.76 5.26 -9.81
CA GLY A 507 -5.42 4.73 -9.55
C GLY A 507 -4.56 5.50 -8.54
N ILE A 508 -5.08 6.59 -7.94
CA ILE A 508 -4.33 7.43 -6.97
C ILE A 508 -4.20 6.83 -5.55
N GLY A 509 -4.82 5.67 -5.28
CA GLY A 509 -4.73 5.00 -3.97
C GLY A 509 -5.87 5.27 -2.97
N LYS A 510 -7.01 5.83 -3.40
CA LYS A 510 -8.18 6.09 -2.52
C LYS A 510 -8.63 4.85 -1.73
N THR A 511 -8.86 3.73 -2.43
CA THR A 511 -9.26 2.45 -1.83
C THR A 511 -8.21 1.94 -0.84
N THR A 512 -6.92 2.05 -1.18
CA THR A 512 -5.79 1.64 -0.32
C THR A 512 -5.77 2.42 1.00
N ILE A 513 -5.94 3.74 0.93
CA ILE A 513 -6.02 4.60 2.12
C ILE A 513 -7.25 4.26 2.95
N ALA A 514 -8.40 4.03 2.31
CA ALA A 514 -9.64 3.68 3.00
C ALA A 514 -9.53 2.34 3.74
N LYS A 515 -8.89 1.33 3.15
CA LYS A 515 -8.58 0.05 3.82
C LYS A 515 -7.64 0.25 5.02
N ALA A 516 -6.60 1.07 4.87
CA ALA A 516 -5.68 1.34 5.97
C ALA A 516 -6.37 2.06 7.15
N ILE A 517 -7.27 3.00 6.86
CA ILE A 517 -8.12 3.65 7.88
C ILE A 517 -9.04 2.63 8.56
N TYR A 518 -9.69 1.75 7.80
CA TYR A 518 -10.54 0.69 8.34
C TYR A 518 -9.81 -0.18 9.37
N ASN A 519 -8.56 -0.55 9.06
CA ASN A 519 -7.73 -1.34 9.98
C ASN A 519 -7.30 -0.51 11.19
N LYS A 520 -6.90 0.76 10.99
CA LYS A 520 -6.32 1.61 12.04
C LYS A 520 -7.31 2.03 13.11
N ILE A 521 -8.51 2.51 12.72
CA ILE A 521 -9.50 3.05 13.67
C ILE A 521 -10.74 2.17 13.83
N GLY A 522 -10.92 1.14 12.99
CA GLY A 522 -12.16 0.36 12.99
C GLY A 522 -12.49 -0.33 14.31
N ARG A 523 -11.47 -0.67 15.11
CA ARG A 523 -11.63 -1.30 16.42
C ARG A 523 -12.25 -0.38 17.48
N ASP A 524 -12.25 0.93 17.24
CA ASP A 524 -12.81 1.93 18.17
C ASP A 524 -14.34 2.07 18.06
N PHE A 525 -14.99 1.29 17.18
CA PHE A 525 -16.42 1.38 16.83
C PHE A 525 -17.16 0.08 17.20
N GLU A 526 -18.44 0.20 17.53
CA GLU A 526 -19.31 -0.94 17.90
C GLU A 526 -19.70 -1.81 16.70
N GLY A 527 -19.51 -1.29 15.49
CA GLY A 527 -19.67 -2.02 14.24
C GLY A 527 -18.91 -1.33 13.13
N ARG A 528 -18.36 -2.12 12.20
CA ARG A 528 -17.61 -1.61 11.04
C ARG A 528 -17.98 -2.37 9.78
N SER A 529 -18.08 -1.69 8.65
CA SER A 529 -18.33 -2.31 7.35
C SER A 529 -17.53 -1.61 6.24
N PHE A 530 -16.99 -2.41 5.33
CA PHE A 530 -16.31 -1.96 4.12
C PHE A 530 -17.03 -2.51 2.90
N LEU A 531 -17.78 -1.65 2.21
CA LEU A 531 -18.45 -2.00 0.97
C LEU A 531 -17.52 -1.69 -0.21
N ALA A 532 -16.86 -2.73 -0.72
CA ALA A 532 -15.89 -2.64 -1.81
C ALA A 532 -16.55 -2.47 -3.18
N ASP A 533 -15.90 -1.74 -4.09
CA ASP A 533 -16.22 -1.65 -5.52
C ASP A 533 -17.72 -1.47 -5.82
N ILE A 534 -18.38 -0.54 -5.12
CA ILE A 534 -19.83 -0.35 -5.19
C ILE A 534 -20.28 -0.12 -6.64
N ARG A 535 -19.53 0.65 -7.42
CA ARG A 535 -19.82 0.84 -8.86
C ARG A 535 -20.02 -0.47 -9.61
N GLN A 536 -19.16 -1.47 -9.38
CA GLN A 536 -19.20 -2.73 -10.10
C GLN A 536 -20.31 -3.64 -9.56
N VAL A 537 -20.39 -3.80 -8.24
CA VAL A 537 -21.39 -4.64 -7.58
C VAL A 537 -22.80 -4.14 -7.86
N TRP A 538 -23.00 -2.82 -7.88
CA TRP A 538 -24.31 -2.21 -8.12
C TRP A 538 -24.91 -2.55 -9.49
N GLY A 539 -24.07 -2.83 -10.49
CA GLY A 539 -24.50 -3.20 -11.84
C GLY A 539 -24.94 -4.67 -11.98
N GLN A 540 -24.66 -5.51 -10.98
CA GLN A 540 -25.00 -6.94 -10.99
C GLN A 540 -26.47 -7.18 -10.61
N GLU A 541 -26.98 -8.36 -10.97
CA GLU A 541 -28.33 -8.79 -10.58
C GLU A 541 -28.45 -8.86 -9.05
N ALA A 542 -29.47 -8.19 -8.49
CA ALA A 542 -29.66 -8.01 -7.04
C ALA A 542 -28.50 -7.36 -6.26
N GLY A 543 -27.49 -6.78 -6.93
CA GLY A 543 -26.30 -6.23 -6.27
C GLY A 543 -26.58 -5.11 -5.27
N HIS A 544 -27.63 -4.32 -5.51
CA HIS A 544 -28.09 -3.27 -4.59
C HIS A 544 -28.65 -3.83 -3.28
N VAL A 545 -29.39 -4.95 -3.32
CA VAL A 545 -29.90 -5.64 -2.12
C VAL A 545 -28.75 -6.30 -1.39
N CYS A 546 -27.86 -6.98 -2.12
CA CYS A 546 -26.67 -7.63 -1.58
C CYS A 546 -25.81 -6.67 -0.75
N LEU A 547 -25.56 -5.45 -1.25
CA LEU A 547 -24.81 -4.42 -0.51
C LEU A 547 -25.52 -3.98 0.79
N GLN A 548 -26.86 -3.87 0.79
CA GLN A 548 -27.60 -3.55 2.01
C GLN A 548 -27.59 -4.70 3.02
N GLU A 549 -27.68 -5.95 2.55
CA GLU A 549 -27.60 -7.15 3.37
C GLU A 549 -26.19 -7.31 3.98
N GLN A 550 -25.15 -7.11 3.19
CA GLN A 550 -23.75 -7.10 3.66
C GLN A 550 -23.54 -6.05 4.74
N LEU A 551 -24.01 -4.81 4.53
CA LEU A 551 -23.89 -3.74 5.52
C LEU A 551 -24.54 -4.08 6.86
N LEU A 552 -25.74 -4.68 6.83
CA LEU A 552 -26.41 -5.13 8.05
C LEU A 552 -25.65 -6.25 8.73
N PHE A 553 -25.21 -7.25 7.95
CA PHE A 553 -24.46 -8.39 8.44
C PHE A 553 -23.16 -7.96 9.12
N ASP A 554 -22.38 -7.08 8.50
CA ASP A 554 -21.11 -6.59 9.02
C ASP A 554 -21.25 -5.90 10.38
N ILE A 555 -22.33 -5.13 10.58
CA ILE A 555 -22.53 -4.29 11.77
C ILE A 555 -23.27 -5.01 12.91
N HIS A 556 -24.19 -5.93 12.59
CA HIS A 556 -25.04 -6.59 13.59
C HIS A 556 -24.66 -8.06 13.81
N LYS A 557 -23.94 -8.70 12.88
CA LYS A 557 -23.58 -10.12 12.92
C LYS A 557 -24.78 -11.07 13.15
N GLU A 558 -26.02 -10.60 12.94
CA GLU A 558 -27.25 -11.39 13.01
C GLU A 558 -27.41 -12.24 11.74
N SER A 559 -27.90 -13.47 11.90
CA SER A 559 -28.05 -14.44 10.80
C SER A 559 -29.06 -13.99 9.74
N ASN A 560 -28.59 -13.87 8.49
CA ASN A 560 -29.35 -13.82 7.22
C ASN A 560 -30.69 -13.06 7.24
N THR A 561 -30.69 -11.78 7.64
CA THR A 561 -31.87 -10.94 7.45
C THR A 561 -32.06 -10.64 5.96
N LYS A 562 -32.94 -11.39 5.29
CA LYS A 562 -33.22 -11.19 3.86
C LYS A 562 -33.98 -9.90 3.61
N ILE A 563 -33.39 -9.02 2.80
CA ILE A 563 -34.02 -7.78 2.35
C ILE A 563 -34.82 -8.09 1.08
N ARG A 564 -36.09 -7.69 1.05
CA ARG A 564 -36.98 -7.96 -0.10
C ARG A 564 -36.73 -7.04 -1.29
N ASN A 565 -36.44 -5.77 -1.00
CA ASN A 565 -36.19 -4.72 -1.98
C ASN A 565 -35.48 -3.52 -1.35
N ILE A 566 -34.98 -2.61 -2.19
CA ILE A 566 -34.21 -1.43 -1.78
C ILE A 566 -34.91 -0.62 -0.68
N GLU A 567 -36.20 -0.31 -0.85
CA GLU A 567 -36.91 0.56 0.10
C GLU A 567 -37.07 -0.10 1.47
N SER A 568 -37.38 -1.39 1.51
CA SER A 568 -37.41 -2.16 2.77
C SER A 568 -36.03 -2.20 3.44
N GLY A 569 -34.96 -2.31 2.65
CA GLY A 569 -33.59 -2.27 3.15
C GLY A 569 -33.22 -0.90 3.72
N LYS A 570 -33.64 0.20 3.10
CA LYS A 570 -33.41 1.56 3.61
C LYS A 570 -34.02 1.77 4.99
N VAL A 571 -35.26 1.33 5.18
CA VAL A 571 -35.95 1.43 6.48
C VAL A 571 -35.20 0.64 7.55
N LEU A 572 -34.83 -0.60 7.23
CA LEU A 572 -34.12 -1.48 8.15
C LEU A 572 -32.73 -0.94 8.52
N LEU A 573 -31.97 -0.44 7.55
CA LEU A 573 -30.69 0.23 7.77
C LEU A 573 -30.85 1.43 8.71
N ARG A 574 -31.81 2.33 8.44
CA ARG A 574 -32.06 3.50 9.30
C ARG A 574 -32.36 3.10 10.75
N GLU A 575 -33.21 2.10 10.96
CA GLU A 575 -33.60 1.65 12.30
C GLU A 575 -32.44 1.02 13.09
N ARG A 576 -31.55 0.31 12.39
CA ARG A 576 -30.47 -0.48 13.00
C ARG A 576 -29.19 0.35 13.20
N LEU A 577 -28.79 1.13 12.18
CA LEU A 577 -27.58 1.94 12.20
C LEU A 577 -27.66 3.13 13.17
N SER A 578 -28.86 3.64 13.45
CA SER A 578 -29.08 4.78 14.36
C SER A 578 -28.79 4.45 15.82
N ARG A 579 -28.70 3.17 16.17
CA ARG A 579 -28.53 2.68 17.55
C ARG A 579 -27.08 2.40 17.94
N LYS A 580 -26.15 2.43 16.98
CA LYS A 580 -24.75 2.06 17.19
C LYS A 580 -23.80 3.15 16.73
N ARG A 581 -22.65 3.22 17.39
CA ARG A 581 -21.49 4.00 16.92
C ARG A 581 -20.71 3.17 15.89
N ILE A 582 -20.80 3.52 14.61
CA ILE A 582 -20.24 2.70 13.53
C ILE A 582 -19.15 3.39 12.70
N LEU A 583 -18.29 2.58 12.08
CA LEU A 583 -17.42 2.98 10.96
C LEU A 583 -17.95 2.39 9.65
N LEU A 584 -18.35 3.22 8.71
CA LEU A 584 -18.82 2.78 7.40
C LEU A 584 -17.92 3.33 6.29
N ILE A 585 -17.37 2.45 5.46
CA ILE A 585 -16.63 2.85 4.26
C ILE A 585 -17.38 2.40 3.01
N LEU A 586 -17.69 3.36 2.14
CA LEU A 586 -18.33 3.17 0.84
C LEU A 586 -17.30 3.41 -0.26
N ASP A 587 -16.83 2.34 -0.90
CA ASP A 587 -15.74 2.42 -1.89
C ASP A 587 -16.24 2.47 -3.33
N ASP A 588 -15.59 3.30 -4.15
CA ASP A 588 -15.85 3.54 -5.58
C ASP A 588 -17.31 3.89 -5.92
N VAL A 589 -17.86 4.88 -5.23
CA VAL A 589 -19.22 5.39 -5.49
C VAL A 589 -19.21 6.28 -6.75
N ASN A 590 -20.13 6.04 -7.68
CA ASN A 590 -20.22 6.81 -8.95
C ASN A 590 -21.63 7.36 -9.29
N LYS A 591 -22.66 7.06 -8.49
CA LYS A 591 -24.03 7.55 -8.69
C LYS A 591 -24.65 7.97 -7.37
N LEU A 592 -25.45 9.05 -7.40
CA LEU A 592 -26.14 9.55 -6.21
C LEU A 592 -27.14 8.53 -5.62
N GLN A 593 -27.75 7.70 -6.46
CA GLN A 593 -28.69 6.68 -6.02
C GLN A 593 -28.04 5.64 -5.09
N GLN A 594 -26.76 5.34 -5.26
CA GLN A 594 -26.00 4.43 -4.39
C GLN A 594 -25.94 4.99 -2.97
N LEU A 595 -25.58 6.28 -2.82
CA LEU A 595 -25.53 6.96 -1.53
C LEU A 595 -26.91 7.01 -0.86
N ASN A 596 -27.95 7.34 -1.64
CA ASN A 596 -29.32 7.41 -1.11
C ASN A 596 -29.84 6.05 -0.61
N ALA A 597 -29.32 4.94 -1.13
CA ALA A 597 -29.75 3.59 -0.76
C ALA A 597 -28.95 2.98 0.41
N LEU A 598 -27.66 3.34 0.54
CA LEU A 598 -26.74 2.76 1.52
C LEU A 598 -26.52 3.65 2.75
N CYS A 599 -26.56 4.97 2.57
CA CYS A 599 -26.19 5.96 3.61
C CYS A 599 -27.32 6.94 3.93
N GLY A 600 -28.22 7.21 2.97
CA GLY A 600 -29.39 8.05 3.19
C GLY A 600 -29.01 9.47 3.66
N ASN A 601 -29.26 9.77 4.93
CA ASN A 601 -28.91 11.05 5.56
C ASN A 601 -28.21 10.82 6.91
N ARG A 602 -27.73 11.92 7.54
CA ARG A 602 -27.02 11.86 8.82
C ARG A 602 -27.80 11.22 9.98
N GLU A 603 -29.14 11.24 9.93
CA GLU A 603 -30.00 10.68 10.97
C GLU A 603 -30.04 9.15 10.97
N TRP A 604 -29.48 8.52 9.94
CA TRP A 604 -29.38 7.07 9.87
C TRP A 604 -28.37 6.50 10.85
N PHE A 605 -27.50 7.33 11.44
CA PHE A 605 -26.34 6.86 12.20
C PHE A 605 -26.38 7.31 13.66
N GLY A 606 -25.94 6.43 14.56
CA GLY A 606 -25.78 6.77 15.97
C GLY A 606 -24.67 7.78 16.21
N SER A 607 -24.76 8.49 17.34
CA SER A 607 -23.76 9.48 17.76
C SER A 607 -22.34 8.91 17.75
N GLY A 608 -21.37 9.73 17.30
CA GLY A 608 -19.96 9.34 17.19
C GLY A 608 -19.61 8.47 15.98
N SER A 609 -20.57 8.18 15.08
CA SER A 609 -20.30 7.40 13.86
C SER A 609 -19.43 8.15 12.85
N ARG A 610 -18.66 7.40 12.06
CA ARG A 610 -17.79 7.92 10.98
C ARG A 610 -18.11 7.22 9.67
N ILE A 611 -18.42 8.01 8.64
CA ILE A 611 -18.75 7.50 7.31
C ILE A 611 -17.74 8.07 6.31
N ILE A 612 -17.09 7.20 5.55
CA ILE A 612 -16.10 7.55 4.54
C ILE A 612 -16.61 7.12 3.18
N ILE A 613 -16.60 8.04 2.21
CA ILE A 613 -17.07 7.79 0.85
C ILE A 613 -15.91 8.03 -0.11
N THR A 614 -15.44 6.99 -0.80
CA THR A 614 -14.43 7.18 -1.85
C THR A 614 -15.11 7.35 -3.22
N THR A 615 -14.63 8.33 -4.00
CA THR A 615 -15.17 8.58 -5.34
C THR A 615 -14.16 9.28 -6.25
N ARG A 616 -14.38 9.18 -7.56
CA ARG A 616 -13.70 9.98 -8.58
C ARG A 616 -14.49 11.25 -8.93
N ASP A 617 -15.73 11.35 -8.48
CA ASP A 617 -16.67 12.42 -8.85
C ASP A 617 -17.03 13.30 -7.64
N ILE A 618 -16.41 14.48 -7.56
CA ILE A 618 -16.63 15.43 -6.46
C ILE A 618 -18.08 15.93 -6.43
N HIS A 619 -18.82 15.88 -7.54
CA HIS A 619 -20.22 16.30 -7.58
C HIS A 619 -21.08 15.48 -6.63
N LEU A 620 -20.72 14.22 -6.34
CA LEU A 620 -21.42 13.35 -5.39
C LEU A 620 -21.27 13.83 -3.93
N LEU A 621 -20.23 14.61 -3.64
CA LEU A 621 -19.89 15.09 -2.30
C LEU A 621 -20.41 16.51 -2.01
N ARG A 622 -20.79 17.28 -3.05
CA ARG A 622 -21.26 18.68 -2.91
C ARG A 622 -22.63 18.81 -2.23
N GLY A 623 -22.98 20.03 -1.78
CA GLY A 623 -24.33 20.35 -1.30
C GLY A 623 -24.61 19.96 0.15
N LYS A 624 -23.61 20.10 1.04
CA LYS A 624 -23.68 19.69 2.46
C LYS A 624 -23.96 18.20 2.70
N ARG A 625 -23.71 17.35 1.68
CA ARG A 625 -23.81 15.89 1.78
C ARG A 625 -22.70 15.29 2.63
N VAL A 626 -21.48 15.81 2.49
CA VAL A 626 -20.37 15.50 3.40
C VAL A 626 -19.96 16.74 4.18
N ASP A 627 -19.34 16.53 5.33
CA ASP A 627 -18.83 17.59 6.18
C ASP A 627 -17.48 18.13 5.67
N GLN A 628 -16.65 17.24 5.11
CA GLN A 628 -15.33 17.56 4.59
C GLN A 628 -15.00 16.70 3.38
N VAL A 629 -14.10 17.20 2.52
CA VAL A 629 -13.57 16.47 1.37
C VAL A 629 -12.05 16.39 1.50
N PHE A 630 -11.52 15.17 1.51
CA PHE A 630 -10.10 14.87 1.45
C PHE A 630 -9.70 14.59 0.00
N ALA A 631 -8.98 15.53 -0.62
CA ALA A 631 -8.43 15.36 -1.96
C ALA A 631 -7.10 14.60 -1.88
N VAL A 632 -7.04 13.39 -2.45
CA VAL A 632 -5.85 12.55 -2.39
C VAL A 632 -4.77 13.10 -3.32
N THR A 633 -3.60 13.38 -2.76
CA THR A 633 -2.41 13.81 -3.49
C THR A 633 -1.62 12.60 -4.01
N GLY A 634 -1.00 12.77 -5.19
CA GLY A 634 -0.09 11.78 -5.76
C GLY A 634 1.16 11.56 -4.90
N MET A 635 1.89 10.49 -5.20
CA MET A 635 3.13 10.15 -4.50
C MET A 635 4.21 11.16 -4.83
N ASN A 636 5.03 11.51 -3.83
CA ASN A 636 6.23 12.30 -4.08
C ASN A 636 7.29 11.45 -4.81
N VAL A 637 8.40 12.05 -5.24
CA VAL A 637 9.42 11.36 -6.04
C VAL A 637 10.04 10.19 -5.26
N ASP A 638 10.32 10.36 -3.97
CA ASP A 638 10.96 9.33 -3.16
C ASP A 638 10.01 8.15 -2.88
N GLU A 639 8.77 8.44 -2.49
CA GLU A 639 7.68 7.46 -2.36
C GLU A 639 7.49 6.69 -3.68
N SER A 640 7.54 7.39 -4.81
CA SER A 640 7.34 6.80 -6.14
C SER A 640 8.48 5.86 -6.54
N ILE A 641 9.74 6.27 -6.26
CA ILE A 641 10.92 5.43 -6.51
C ILE A 641 10.85 4.17 -5.65
N GLU A 642 10.49 4.32 -4.37
CA GLU A 642 10.39 3.18 -3.46
C GLU A 642 9.32 2.19 -3.90
N LEU A 643 8.09 2.66 -4.19
CA LEU A 643 7.01 1.80 -4.65
C LEU A 643 7.38 1.09 -5.96
N PHE A 644 7.88 1.84 -6.94
CA PHE A 644 8.34 1.26 -8.20
C PHE A 644 9.42 0.19 -7.99
N SER A 645 10.37 0.45 -7.08
CA SER A 645 11.49 -0.46 -6.81
C SER A 645 11.02 -1.77 -6.18
N TRP A 646 10.02 -1.74 -5.31
CA TRP A 646 9.41 -2.95 -4.76
C TRP A 646 8.81 -3.85 -5.83
N HIS A 647 8.23 -3.27 -6.88
CA HIS A 647 7.65 -4.04 -7.98
C HIS A 647 8.70 -4.53 -8.98
N ALA A 648 9.66 -3.66 -9.36
CA ALA A 648 10.68 -3.92 -10.36
C ALA A 648 11.90 -4.72 -9.88
N PHE A 649 12.27 -4.60 -8.60
CA PHE A 649 13.48 -5.20 -8.03
C PHE A 649 13.25 -6.05 -6.78
N LYS A 650 12.04 -6.04 -6.21
CA LYS A 650 11.69 -6.66 -4.92
C LYS A 650 12.49 -6.11 -3.73
N GLN A 651 12.91 -4.85 -3.82
CA GLN A 651 13.61 -4.11 -2.77
C GLN A 651 13.22 -2.63 -2.81
N ALA A 652 13.40 -1.90 -1.71
CA ALA A 652 12.97 -0.50 -1.56
C ALA A 652 13.73 0.51 -2.44
N SER A 653 14.87 0.15 -3.02
CA SER A 653 15.70 1.06 -3.82
C SER A 653 16.11 0.42 -5.15
N PRO A 654 16.32 1.20 -6.22
CA PRO A 654 16.79 0.66 -7.49
C PRO A 654 18.22 0.12 -7.39
N LYS A 655 18.54 -0.85 -8.25
CA LYS A 655 19.92 -1.30 -8.47
C LYS A 655 20.74 -0.15 -9.10
N GLN A 656 22.06 -0.10 -8.85
CA GLN A 656 22.92 1.03 -9.22
C GLN A 656 22.80 1.45 -10.69
N ASP A 657 22.83 0.50 -11.62
CA ASP A 657 22.74 0.76 -13.07
C ASP A 657 21.35 1.21 -13.54
N PHE A 658 20.34 1.04 -12.68
CA PHE A 658 18.94 1.34 -12.98
C PHE A 658 18.44 2.65 -12.34
N ILE A 659 19.27 3.37 -11.58
CA ILE A 659 18.85 4.60 -10.86
C ILE A 659 18.26 5.64 -11.83
N GLU A 660 18.96 5.94 -12.91
CA GLU A 660 18.51 6.94 -13.89
C GLU A 660 17.26 6.48 -14.65
N LEU A 661 17.21 5.21 -15.04
CA LEU A 661 16.05 4.64 -15.73
C LEU A 661 14.81 4.62 -14.83
N SER A 662 14.98 4.30 -13.54
CA SER A 662 13.90 4.31 -12.55
C SER A 662 13.34 5.72 -12.37
N ARG A 663 14.21 6.75 -12.33
CA ARG A 663 13.78 8.16 -12.32
C ARG A 663 12.97 8.53 -13.56
N ASN A 664 13.37 8.04 -14.73
CA ASN A 664 12.62 8.26 -15.98
C ASN A 664 11.23 7.58 -15.95
N VAL A 665 11.12 6.37 -15.43
CA VAL A 665 9.82 5.68 -15.25
C VAL A 665 8.94 6.43 -14.25
N VAL A 666 9.51 6.85 -13.11
CA VAL A 666 8.78 7.63 -12.09
C VAL A 666 8.30 8.97 -12.65
N ALA A 667 9.13 9.67 -13.42
CA ALA A 667 8.75 10.90 -14.10
C ALA A 667 7.60 10.67 -15.09
N TYR A 668 7.63 9.55 -15.84
CA TYR A 668 6.53 9.17 -16.73
C TYR A 668 5.24 8.86 -15.97
N ALA A 669 5.32 8.14 -14.85
CA ALA A 669 4.17 7.78 -14.04
C ALA A 669 3.52 8.96 -13.30
N GLY A 670 4.27 10.05 -13.06
CA GLY A 670 3.74 11.28 -12.47
C GLY A 670 3.26 11.13 -11.02
N GLY A 671 3.81 10.18 -10.26
CA GLY A 671 3.39 9.90 -8.89
C GLY A 671 2.07 9.15 -8.75
N LEU A 672 1.58 8.51 -9.83
CA LEU A 672 0.39 7.66 -9.80
C LEU A 672 0.75 6.23 -9.34
N PRO A 673 0.31 5.76 -8.15
CA PRO A 673 0.65 4.44 -7.62
C PRO A 673 0.37 3.30 -8.60
N LEU A 674 -0.84 3.30 -9.19
CA LEU A 674 -1.25 2.27 -10.16
C LEU A 674 -0.26 2.13 -11.33
N ALA A 675 0.24 3.24 -11.87
CA ALA A 675 1.18 3.19 -12.99
C ALA A 675 2.55 2.68 -12.55
N LEU A 676 3.00 3.04 -11.34
CA LEU A 676 4.26 2.56 -10.78
C LEU A 676 4.24 1.05 -10.54
N GLU A 677 3.13 0.51 -10.02
CA GLU A 677 2.97 -0.92 -9.78
C GLU A 677 2.95 -1.73 -11.08
N VAL A 678 2.17 -1.28 -12.07
CA VAL A 678 2.04 -1.95 -13.38
C VAL A 678 3.36 -1.90 -14.14
N LEU A 679 3.98 -0.72 -14.26
CA LEU A 679 5.25 -0.57 -14.97
C LEU A 679 6.39 -1.29 -14.26
N GLY A 680 6.43 -1.25 -12.92
CA GLY A 680 7.45 -1.98 -12.16
C GLY A 680 7.33 -3.49 -12.36
N SER A 681 6.11 -4.01 -12.36
CA SER A 681 5.86 -5.43 -12.60
C SER A 681 6.18 -5.83 -14.05
N TYR A 682 5.85 -4.96 -15.02
CA TYR A 682 6.16 -5.17 -16.44
C TYR A 682 7.67 -5.20 -16.72
N LEU A 683 8.45 -4.37 -16.01
CA LEU A 683 9.90 -4.24 -16.17
C LEU A 683 10.71 -5.23 -15.30
N PHE A 684 10.03 -6.05 -14.50
CA PHE A 684 10.67 -7.01 -13.61
C PHE A 684 11.54 -8.00 -14.41
N ASP A 685 12.75 -8.26 -13.91
CA ASP A 685 13.73 -9.21 -14.46
C ASP A 685 14.28 -8.90 -15.87
N MET A 686 14.04 -7.68 -16.39
CA MET A 686 14.59 -7.22 -17.67
C MET A 686 15.98 -6.58 -17.53
N GLU A 687 16.76 -6.63 -18.61
CA GLU A 687 18.07 -5.98 -18.68
C GLU A 687 17.98 -4.46 -18.94
N VAL A 688 19.07 -3.74 -18.65
CA VAL A 688 19.18 -2.28 -18.83
C VAL A 688 18.87 -1.83 -20.27
N THR A 689 19.27 -2.62 -21.26
CA THR A 689 19.03 -2.35 -22.70
C THR A 689 17.57 -2.48 -23.07
N GLU A 690 16.88 -3.47 -22.51
CA GLU A 690 15.44 -3.71 -22.70
C GLU A 690 14.63 -2.60 -22.04
N TRP A 691 14.98 -2.17 -20.83
CA TRP A 691 14.34 -1.03 -20.16
C TRP A 691 14.39 0.24 -21.00
N LYS A 692 15.56 0.53 -21.60
CA LYS A 692 15.71 1.68 -22.52
C LYS A 692 14.76 1.56 -23.70
N SER A 693 14.67 0.38 -24.32
CA SER A 693 13.76 0.11 -25.43
C SER A 693 12.29 0.29 -25.03
N VAL A 694 11.89 -0.25 -23.87
CA VAL A 694 10.54 -0.12 -23.32
C VAL A 694 10.20 1.35 -23.04
N LEU A 695 11.11 2.11 -22.43
CA LEU A 695 10.90 3.53 -22.16
C LEU A 695 10.74 4.35 -23.44
N GLU A 696 11.54 4.07 -24.49
CA GLU A 696 11.35 4.71 -25.81
C GLU A 696 10.00 4.34 -26.44
N LYS A 697 9.53 3.10 -26.25
CA LYS A 697 8.19 2.68 -26.69
C LYS A 697 7.09 3.41 -25.91
N LEU A 698 7.18 3.50 -24.57
CA LEU A 698 6.17 4.13 -23.71
C LEU A 698 5.94 5.62 -24.02
N ARG A 699 6.98 6.32 -24.51
CA ARG A 699 6.86 7.71 -24.99
C ARG A 699 5.97 7.85 -26.23
N LYS A 700 5.79 6.78 -27.01
CA LYS A 700 4.99 6.77 -28.23
C LYS A 700 3.65 6.07 -28.04
N ILE A 701 3.68 4.93 -27.35
CA ILE A 701 2.53 4.04 -27.13
C ILE A 701 2.45 3.76 -25.63
N PRO A 702 1.48 4.37 -24.92
CA PRO A 702 1.30 4.15 -23.49
C PRO A 702 0.98 2.69 -23.16
N ASN A 703 1.29 2.28 -21.93
CA ASN A 703 0.96 0.93 -21.44
C ASN A 703 -0.57 0.74 -21.37
N ASP A 704 -1.05 -0.33 -21.99
CA ASP A 704 -2.46 -0.69 -22.15
C ASP A 704 -3.18 -0.94 -20.82
N GLU A 705 -2.58 -1.70 -19.91
CA GLU A 705 -3.17 -1.98 -18.60
C GLU A 705 -3.41 -0.70 -17.79
N VAL A 706 -2.43 0.23 -17.78
CA VAL A 706 -2.60 1.55 -17.17
C VAL A 706 -3.73 2.32 -17.86
N GLN A 707 -3.75 2.33 -19.20
CA GLN A 707 -4.77 3.05 -19.96
C GLN A 707 -6.18 2.54 -19.68
N GLU A 708 -6.40 1.23 -19.65
CA GLU A 708 -7.73 0.64 -19.40
C GLU A 708 -8.32 1.09 -18.07
N LYS A 709 -7.51 1.09 -17.00
CA LYS A 709 -7.95 1.50 -15.66
C LYS A 709 -8.27 3.00 -15.56
N LEU A 710 -7.55 3.84 -16.29
CA LEU A 710 -7.82 5.28 -16.37
C LEU A 710 -9.05 5.58 -17.23
N LYS A 711 -9.21 4.85 -18.34
CA LYS A 711 -10.28 5.03 -19.33
C LYS A 711 -11.67 4.78 -18.75
N ILE A 712 -11.77 3.98 -17.69
CA ILE A 712 -12.98 3.78 -16.87
C ILE A 712 -13.71 5.09 -16.50
N SER A 713 -12.97 6.18 -16.27
CA SER A 713 -13.55 7.50 -15.95
C SER A 713 -14.04 8.23 -17.21
N TYR A 714 -13.31 8.13 -18.32
CA TYR A 714 -13.67 8.71 -19.61
C TYR A 714 -14.89 8.01 -20.24
N ASP A 715 -14.95 6.69 -20.17
CA ASP A 715 -16.08 5.91 -20.68
C ASP A 715 -17.37 6.19 -19.89
N GLY A 716 -17.25 6.67 -18.64
CA GLY A 716 -18.34 7.09 -17.77
C GLY A 716 -18.83 8.53 -17.95
N LEU A 717 -18.36 9.25 -18.98
CA LEU A 717 -18.91 10.56 -19.40
C LEU A 717 -20.25 10.40 -20.14
N SER A 718 -21.15 11.37 -20.03
CA SER A 718 -22.56 11.18 -20.42
C SER A 718 -22.79 11.20 -21.93
N ASP A 719 -21.99 11.97 -22.67
CA ASP A 719 -22.18 12.15 -24.10
C ASP A 719 -20.86 12.38 -24.85
N ASP A 720 -20.94 12.33 -26.18
CA ASP A 720 -19.78 12.49 -27.07
C ASP A 720 -19.22 13.92 -27.09
N THR A 721 -19.98 14.91 -26.61
CA THR A 721 -19.51 16.31 -26.50
C THR A 721 -18.47 16.42 -25.39
N GLU A 722 -18.77 15.88 -24.20
CA GLU A 722 -17.83 15.84 -23.07
C GLU A 722 -16.55 15.08 -23.43
N LYS A 723 -16.71 13.95 -24.12
CA LYS A 723 -15.60 13.15 -24.65
C LYS A 723 -14.78 13.95 -25.66
N GLY A 724 -15.42 14.67 -26.58
CA GLY A 724 -14.78 15.54 -27.55
C GLY A 724 -13.98 16.67 -26.90
N ILE A 725 -14.52 17.31 -25.86
CA ILE A 725 -13.82 18.35 -25.08
C ILE A 725 -12.59 17.76 -24.39
N PHE A 726 -12.71 16.58 -23.76
CA PHE A 726 -11.57 15.92 -23.12
C PHE A 726 -10.42 15.68 -24.12
N LEU A 727 -10.73 15.16 -25.30
CA LEU A 727 -9.75 14.92 -26.36
C LEU A 727 -9.13 16.22 -26.89
N ASP A 728 -9.92 17.29 -27.03
CA ASP A 728 -9.41 18.60 -27.43
C ASP A 728 -8.43 19.18 -26.41
N ILE A 729 -8.74 19.05 -25.11
CA ILE A 729 -7.86 19.51 -24.04
C ILE A 729 -6.55 18.72 -24.07
N ALA A 730 -6.62 17.39 -24.11
CA ALA A 730 -5.44 16.50 -24.14
C ALA A 730 -4.49 16.80 -25.32
N CYS A 731 -5.03 17.22 -26.47
CA CYS A 731 -4.24 17.51 -27.65
C CYS A 731 -3.74 18.97 -27.73
N PHE A 732 -4.56 19.95 -27.33
CA PHE A 732 -4.32 21.36 -27.70
C PHE A 732 -4.34 22.37 -26.55
N PHE A 733 -5.10 22.12 -25.48
CA PHE A 733 -5.44 23.18 -24.51
C PHE A 733 -4.85 23.02 -23.10
N ILE A 734 -3.95 22.06 -22.87
CA ILE A 734 -3.18 22.00 -21.62
C ILE A 734 -2.34 23.29 -21.48
N GLY A 735 -2.43 23.94 -20.31
CA GLY A 735 -1.78 25.20 -19.98
C GLY A 735 -2.47 26.45 -20.53
N LYS A 736 -3.62 26.32 -21.21
CA LYS A 736 -4.39 27.47 -21.73
C LYS A 736 -5.42 27.94 -20.70
N ASP A 737 -5.77 29.22 -20.73
CA ASP A 737 -6.80 29.80 -19.87
C ASP A 737 -8.16 29.14 -20.12
N ARG A 738 -8.84 28.75 -19.04
CA ARG A 738 -10.13 28.05 -19.10
C ARG A 738 -11.19 28.84 -19.85
N ASN A 739 -11.30 30.16 -19.64
CA ASN A 739 -12.36 30.96 -20.26
C ASN A 739 -12.13 31.11 -21.77
N ASP A 740 -10.87 31.30 -22.17
CA ASP A 740 -10.50 31.33 -23.60
C ASP A 740 -10.89 30.02 -24.30
N VAL A 741 -10.58 28.88 -23.66
CA VAL A 741 -10.92 27.55 -24.18
C VAL A 741 -12.44 27.35 -24.26
N ILE A 742 -13.20 27.82 -23.25
CA ILE A 742 -14.67 27.78 -23.27
C ILE A 742 -15.21 28.55 -24.47
N HIS A 743 -14.70 29.75 -24.75
CA HIS A 743 -15.12 30.53 -25.92
C HIS A 743 -14.83 29.79 -27.24
N ILE A 744 -13.62 29.26 -27.38
CA ILE A 744 -13.20 28.51 -28.58
C ILE A 744 -14.11 27.30 -28.82
N LEU A 745 -14.27 26.45 -27.80
CA LEU A 745 -15.03 25.20 -27.91
C LEU A 745 -16.55 25.44 -28.02
N ASN A 746 -17.09 26.50 -27.41
CA ASN A 746 -18.47 26.93 -27.68
C ASN A 746 -18.63 27.39 -29.13
N GLY A 747 -17.62 28.03 -29.72
CA GLY A 747 -17.55 28.30 -31.15
C GLY A 747 -17.63 27.05 -32.02
N CYS A 748 -17.10 25.93 -31.53
CA CYS A 748 -17.22 24.60 -32.15
C CYS A 748 -18.58 23.92 -31.90
N GLY A 749 -19.47 24.51 -31.08
CA GLY A 749 -20.77 23.93 -30.72
C GLY A 749 -20.75 22.95 -29.56
N LEU A 750 -19.68 22.94 -28.73
CA LEU A 750 -19.45 21.90 -27.72
C LEU A 750 -19.95 22.22 -26.29
N PHE A 751 -20.74 23.26 -26.04
CA PHE A 751 -21.25 23.58 -24.69
C PHE A 751 -20.20 23.48 -23.56
N ALA A 752 -19.02 24.04 -23.82
CA ALA A 752 -17.77 23.77 -23.10
C ALA A 752 -17.80 24.15 -21.62
N GLU A 753 -18.63 25.12 -21.22
CA GLU A 753 -18.80 25.50 -19.80
C GLU A 753 -19.24 24.30 -18.95
N ASN A 754 -20.26 23.58 -19.41
CA ASN A 754 -20.75 22.38 -18.71
C ASN A 754 -19.75 21.24 -18.82
N GLY A 755 -19.23 20.98 -20.02
CA GLY A 755 -18.33 19.85 -20.24
C GLY A 755 -17.03 19.97 -19.44
N ILE A 756 -16.37 21.14 -19.42
CA ILE A 756 -15.15 21.35 -18.62
C ILE A 756 -15.46 21.21 -17.13
N ARG A 757 -16.60 21.74 -16.65
CA ARG A 757 -17.03 21.55 -15.26
C ARG A 757 -17.13 20.06 -14.90
N VAL A 758 -17.78 19.25 -15.74
CA VAL A 758 -17.92 17.80 -15.52
C VAL A 758 -16.57 17.09 -15.52
N LEU A 759 -15.66 17.46 -16.43
CA LEU A 759 -14.30 16.90 -16.48
C LEU A 759 -13.49 17.22 -15.21
N VAL A 760 -13.62 18.43 -14.68
CA VAL A 760 -13.01 18.82 -13.40
C VAL A 760 -13.63 18.05 -12.24
N GLU A 761 -14.96 17.93 -12.22
CA GLU A 761 -15.67 17.19 -11.18
C GLU A 761 -15.25 15.71 -11.12
N ARG A 762 -14.96 15.11 -12.27
CA ARG A 762 -14.50 13.72 -12.42
C ARG A 762 -12.99 13.50 -12.27
N SER A 763 -12.24 14.53 -11.84
CA SER A 763 -10.77 14.51 -11.75
C SER A 763 -10.06 14.13 -13.06
N LEU A 764 -10.65 14.44 -14.22
CA LEU A 764 -10.02 14.21 -15.53
C LEU A 764 -9.23 15.43 -16.02
N VAL A 765 -9.61 16.63 -15.56
CA VAL A 765 -8.98 17.92 -15.84
C VAL A 765 -8.83 18.67 -14.52
N THR A 766 -7.79 19.48 -14.38
CA THR A 766 -7.61 20.40 -13.25
C THR A 766 -7.66 21.84 -13.74
N VAL A 767 -7.95 22.76 -12.83
CA VAL A 767 -7.84 24.20 -13.06
C VAL A 767 -6.98 24.75 -11.94
N ASP A 768 -5.88 25.39 -12.28
CA ASP A 768 -4.97 25.98 -11.29
C ASP A 768 -5.45 27.36 -10.82
N ASP A 769 -4.71 27.95 -9.88
CA ASP A 769 -5.01 29.28 -9.32
C ASP A 769 -4.92 30.41 -10.36
N LYS A 770 -4.25 30.16 -11.49
CA LYS A 770 -4.15 31.08 -12.64
C LYS A 770 -5.26 30.85 -13.66
N ASN A 771 -6.26 30.02 -13.34
CA ASN A 771 -7.36 29.63 -14.21
C ASN A 771 -6.91 28.89 -15.50
N GLN A 772 -5.75 28.24 -15.46
CA GLN A 772 -5.24 27.44 -16.58
C GLN A 772 -5.68 25.98 -16.46
N LEU A 773 -5.99 25.37 -17.60
CA LEU A 773 -6.35 23.96 -17.67
C LEU A 773 -5.11 23.07 -17.50
N GLY A 774 -5.14 22.21 -16.49
CA GLY A 774 -4.16 21.15 -16.28
C GLY A 774 -4.75 19.77 -16.59
N MET A 775 -3.88 18.81 -16.88
CA MET A 775 -4.24 17.41 -17.04
C MET A 775 -3.03 16.55 -16.64
N HIS A 776 -3.27 15.46 -15.92
CA HIS A 776 -2.21 14.50 -15.61
C HIS A 776 -1.64 13.89 -16.90
N ASP A 777 -0.33 13.71 -16.98
CA ASP A 777 0.37 13.25 -18.18
C ASP A 777 -0.18 11.92 -18.71
N LEU A 778 -0.40 10.94 -17.83
CA LEU A 778 -1.04 9.67 -18.22
C LEU A 778 -2.49 9.82 -18.74
N LEU A 779 -3.27 10.81 -18.29
CA LEU A 779 -4.61 11.09 -18.85
C LEU A 779 -4.52 11.77 -20.22
N ARG A 780 -3.55 12.67 -20.40
CA ARG A 780 -3.24 13.27 -21.69
C ARG A 780 -2.87 12.20 -22.71
N ASP A 781 -1.99 11.30 -22.30
CA ASP A 781 -1.50 10.22 -23.15
C ASP A 781 -2.62 9.19 -23.41
N MET A 782 -3.53 8.95 -22.45
CA MET A 782 -4.78 8.21 -22.67
C MET A 782 -5.66 8.82 -23.75
N GLY A 783 -5.91 10.13 -23.68
CA GLY A 783 -6.73 10.83 -24.68
C GLY A 783 -6.14 10.72 -26.09
N ARG A 784 -4.82 10.86 -26.19
CA ARG A 784 -4.05 10.68 -27.42
C ARG A 784 -4.13 9.24 -27.94
N GLU A 785 -3.99 8.26 -27.06
CA GLU A 785 -4.09 6.85 -27.40
C GLU A 785 -5.49 6.47 -27.90
N ILE A 786 -6.56 7.01 -27.31
CA ILE A 786 -7.95 6.79 -27.79
C ILE A 786 -8.13 7.25 -29.24
N ILE A 787 -7.43 8.31 -29.67
CA ILE A 787 -7.47 8.78 -31.05
C ILE A 787 -6.64 7.87 -31.96
N ARG A 788 -5.42 7.53 -31.52
CA ARG A 788 -4.50 6.66 -32.27
C ARG A 788 -5.08 5.26 -32.46
N SER A 789 -5.73 4.69 -31.46
CA SER A 789 -6.26 3.33 -31.47
C SER A 789 -7.42 3.14 -32.44
N LYS A 790 -8.13 4.21 -32.83
CA LYS A 790 -9.20 4.15 -33.85
C LYS A 790 -8.64 3.95 -35.26
N SER A 791 -7.49 4.55 -35.55
CA SER A 791 -6.80 4.47 -36.85
C SER A 791 -5.28 4.35 -36.61
N PRO A 792 -4.79 3.14 -36.30
CA PRO A 792 -3.40 2.94 -35.91
C PRO A 792 -2.41 3.25 -37.05
N MET A 793 -2.72 2.84 -38.27
CA MET A 793 -1.81 2.91 -39.42
C MET A 793 -2.08 4.12 -40.32
N GLU A 794 -3.34 4.54 -40.45
CA GLU A 794 -3.75 5.65 -41.32
C GLU A 794 -3.73 6.97 -40.54
N LEU A 795 -2.66 7.75 -40.71
CA LEU A 795 -2.49 9.05 -40.04
C LEU A 795 -3.60 10.02 -40.44
N GLU A 796 -3.97 10.00 -41.71
CA GLU A 796 -4.93 10.91 -42.32
C GLU A 796 -6.39 10.66 -41.91
N GLU A 797 -6.68 9.50 -41.31
CA GLU A 797 -8.00 9.14 -40.77
C GLU A 797 -8.16 9.55 -39.29
N ARG A 798 -7.08 10.00 -38.63
CA ARG A 798 -7.13 10.43 -37.23
C ARG A 798 -7.80 11.79 -37.10
N SER A 799 -8.72 11.90 -36.14
CA SER A 799 -9.45 13.15 -35.92
C SER A 799 -8.60 14.32 -35.44
N ARG A 800 -7.49 14.03 -34.75
CA ARG A 800 -6.58 15.02 -34.16
C ARG A 800 -5.15 14.55 -34.41
N LEU A 801 -4.28 15.46 -34.82
CA LEU A 801 -2.87 15.18 -35.04
C LEU A 801 -2.01 16.11 -34.19
N TRP A 802 -1.12 15.52 -33.37
CA TRP A 802 -0.29 16.27 -32.42
C TRP A 802 1.21 15.91 -32.42
N PHE A 803 1.58 14.76 -32.97
CA PHE A 803 2.99 14.43 -33.18
C PHE A 803 3.49 15.15 -34.43
N HIS A 804 4.57 15.91 -34.29
CA HIS A 804 5.07 16.77 -35.37
C HIS A 804 5.54 15.95 -36.58
N GLU A 805 6.10 14.76 -36.39
CA GLU A 805 6.49 13.84 -37.48
C GLU A 805 5.28 13.40 -38.30
N ASP A 806 4.23 12.90 -37.63
CA ASP A 806 2.97 12.49 -38.27
C ASP A 806 2.32 13.64 -39.06
N VAL A 807 2.28 14.83 -38.44
CA VAL A 807 1.71 16.03 -39.08
C VAL A 807 2.52 16.47 -40.29
N LEU A 808 3.85 16.42 -40.20
CA LEU A 808 4.72 16.73 -41.33
C LEU A 808 4.54 15.75 -42.48
N ASP A 809 4.36 14.46 -42.19
CA ASP A 809 4.10 13.44 -43.21
C ASP A 809 2.81 13.75 -43.97
N VAL A 810 1.71 13.95 -43.24
CA VAL A 810 0.39 14.27 -43.81
C VAL A 810 0.42 15.56 -44.63
N LEU A 811 1.06 16.62 -44.11
CA LEU A 811 1.10 17.92 -44.79
C LEU A 811 2.06 17.93 -45.99
N SER A 812 3.19 17.22 -45.92
CA SER A 812 4.16 17.22 -47.03
C SER A 812 3.73 16.33 -48.20
N LYS A 813 2.96 15.27 -47.95
CA LYS A 813 2.38 14.40 -48.97
C LYS A 813 1.00 14.86 -49.46
N GLU A 814 0.46 15.92 -48.87
CA GLU A 814 -0.89 16.45 -49.16
C GLU A 814 -2.01 15.41 -48.98
N THR A 815 -1.86 14.47 -48.05
CA THR A 815 -2.80 13.35 -47.82
C THR A 815 -3.93 13.65 -46.83
N GLY A 816 -3.99 14.87 -46.30
CA GLY A 816 -5.00 15.26 -45.32
C GLY A 816 -6.43 15.00 -45.77
N THR A 817 -7.28 14.49 -44.87
CA THR A 817 -8.69 14.18 -45.18
C THR A 817 -9.67 15.02 -44.34
N LYS A 818 -10.96 14.86 -44.63
CA LYS A 818 -12.07 15.47 -43.88
C LYS A 818 -12.19 14.98 -42.43
N PHE A 819 -11.48 13.93 -42.02
CA PHE A 819 -11.53 13.42 -40.65
C PHE A 819 -10.75 14.28 -39.68
N ILE A 820 -9.72 14.99 -40.16
CA ILE A 820 -8.87 15.85 -39.32
C ILE A 820 -9.67 17.10 -38.89
N GLU A 821 -10.00 17.15 -37.61
CA GLU A 821 -10.67 18.26 -36.94
C GLU A 821 -9.68 19.20 -36.24
N GLY A 822 -8.52 18.69 -35.84
CA GLY A 822 -7.50 19.47 -35.13
C GLY A 822 -6.09 19.07 -35.52
N LEU A 823 -5.21 20.06 -35.68
CA LEU A 823 -3.83 19.84 -36.11
C LEU A 823 -2.87 20.78 -35.37
N THR A 824 -1.79 20.22 -34.80
CA THR A 824 -0.69 21.01 -34.23
C THR A 824 0.66 20.64 -34.85
N LEU A 825 1.34 21.63 -35.42
CA LEU A 825 2.72 21.50 -35.90
C LEU A 825 3.61 22.52 -35.19
N LYS A 826 4.49 22.02 -34.33
CA LYS A 826 5.48 22.83 -33.61
C LYS A 826 6.88 22.41 -34.05
N LEU A 827 7.55 23.27 -34.82
CA LEU A 827 8.92 23.06 -35.26
C LEU A 827 9.90 23.86 -34.39
N PRO A 828 11.12 23.35 -34.16
CA PRO A 828 12.17 24.14 -33.53
C PRO A 828 12.56 25.32 -34.42
N ARG A 829 12.96 26.45 -33.80
CA ARG A 829 13.30 27.70 -34.51
C ARG A 829 14.41 27.55 -35.56
N THR A 830 15.25 26.53 -35.44
CA THR A 830 16.36 26.23 -36.34
C THR A 830 15.94 25.52 -37.63
N ASN A 831 14.69 25.01 -37.71
CA ASN A 831 14.21 24.18 -38.81
C ASN A 831 12.90 24.73 -39.40
N THR A 832 12.97 25.91 -40.01
CA THR A 832 11.82 26.52 -40.71
C THR A 832 11.55 25.76 -42.00
N LYS A 833 10.42 25.05 -42.05
CA LYS A 833 9.96 24.35 -43.25
C LYS A 833 8.80 25.10 -43.88
N SER A 834 8.89 25.32 -45.20
CA SER A 834 7.81 25.85 -46.02
C SER A 834 6.88 24.72 -46.46
N LEU A 835 5.58 24.84 -46.22
CA LEU A 835 4.56 23.87 -46.60
C LEU A 835 3.52 24.51 -47.53
N CYS A 836 3.00 23.73 -48.47
CA CYS A 836 1.97 24.19 -49.41
C CYS A 836 0.61 24.27 -48.73
N THR A 837 -0.13 25.36 -48.92
CA THR A 837 -1.49 25.49 -48.37
C THR A 837 -2.49 24.49 -48.98
N LYS A 838 -2.19 23.92 -50.16
CA LYS A 838 -3.00 22.85 -50.78
C LYS A 838 -3.13 21.61 -49.90
N ALA A 839 -2.16 21.36 -49.02
CA ALA A 839 -2.23 20.26 -48.06
C ALA A 839 -3.49 20.30 -47.17
N PHE A 840 -4.07 21.49 -46.95
CA PHE A 840 -5.29 21.67 -46.16
C PHE A 840 -6.58 21.55 -46.98
N MET A 841 -6.49 21.48 -48.32
CA MET A 841 -7.63 21.59 -49.23
C MET A 841 -8.74 20.57 -48.91
N ASN A 842 -8.36 19.35 -48.54
CA ASN A 842 -9.30 18.25 -48.24
C ASN A 842 -9.69 18.16 -46.76
N MET A 843 -9.07 18.93 -45.87
CA MET A 843 -9.33 18.96 -44.42
C MET A 843 -10.56 19.82 -44.07
N LYS A 844 -11.70 19.51 -44.68
CA LYS A 844 -12.90 20.37 -44.62
C LYS A 844 -13.51 20.53 -43.21
N LYS A 845 -13.24 19.63 -42.26
CA LYS A 845 -13.72 19.73 -40.87
C LYS A 845 -12.70 20.32 -39.89
N LEU A 846 -11.56 20.80 -40.38
CA LEU A 846 -10.52 21.38 -39.53
C LEU A 846 -11.07 22.61 -38.78
N ARG A 847 -11.09 22.52 -37.45
CA ARG A 847 -11.61 23.56 -36.54
C ARG A 847 -10.55 24.13 -35.60
N LEU A 848 -9.49 23.38 -35.30
CA LEU A 848 -8.39 23.79 -34.42
C LEU A 848 -7.05 23.71 -35.18
N LEU A 849 -6.34 24.83 -35.30
CA LEU A 849 -5.03 24.86 -35.97
C LEU A 849 -3.99 25.57 -35.11
N GLN A 850 -2.94 24.85 -34.75
CA GLN A 850 -1.78 25.38 -34.03
C GLN A 850 -0.50 25.19 -34.85
N LEU A 851 0.20 26.28 -35.11
CA LEU A 851 1.45 26.32 -35.87
C LEU A 851 2.50 27.07 -35.07
N SER A 852 3.74 26.58 -35.07
CA SER A 852 4.89 27.30 -34.51
C SER A 852 6.11 27.12 -35.39
N CYS A 853 6.70 28.24 -35.81
CA CYS A 853 7.88 28.28 -36.68
C CYS A 853 7.68 27.58 -38.03
N VAL A 854 6.45 27.64 -38.58
CA VAL A 854 6.07 27.08 -39.88
C VAL A 854 5.74 28.22 -40.84
N GLU A 855 6.19 28.10 -42.09
CA GLU A 855 5.81 28.98 -43.18
C GLU A 855 4.83 28.25 -44.12
N LEU A 856 3.68 28.85 -44.40
CA LEU A 856 2.74 28.31 -45.38
C LEU A 856 2.80 29.16 -46.65
N VAL A 857 2.94 28.50 -47.80
CA VAL A 857 3.04 29.13 -49.11
C VAL A 857 1.86 28.71 -49.98
N GLY A 858 1.25 29.68 -50.66
CA GLY A 858 0.11 29.47 -51.54
C GLY A 858 -1.13 30.25 -51.10
N ASP A 859 -2.28 29.80 -51.58
CA ASP A 859 -3.56 30.45 -51.29
C ASP A 859 -4.16 29.94 -49.97
N PHE A 860 -4.59 30.87 -49.11
CA PHE A 860 -5.19 30.56 -47.82
C PHE A 860 -6.68 30.21 -47.91
N GLU A 861 -7.30 30.32 -49.09
CA GLU A 861 -8.66 29.82 -49.35
C GLU A 861 -8.80 28.30 -49.15
N TYR A 862 -7.69 27.55 -49.22
CA TYR A 862 -7.68 26.12 -48.96
C TYR A 862 -7.89 25.76 -47.49
N LEU A 863 -7.67 26.69 -46.55
CA LEU A 863 -7.96 26.45 -45.15
C LEU A 863 -9.47 26.33 -44.92
N SER A 864 -9.83 25.44 -43.99
CA SER A 864 -11.24 25.19 -43.70
C SER A 864 -11.99 26.45 -43.26
N LYS A 865 -13.20 26.62 -43.79
CA LYS A 865 -14.15 27.64 -43.32
C LYS A 865 -14.77 27.29 -41.96
N ASP A 866 -14.51 26.09 -41.44
CA ASP A 866 -14.91 25.65 -40.10
C ASP A 866 -13.88 25.96 -39.01
N LEU A 867 -12.78 26.65 -39.32
CA LEU A 867 -11.79 27.03 -38.33
C LEU A 867 -12.39 27.93 -37.24
N ARG A 868 -12.13 27.60 -35.97
CA ARG A 868 -12.57 28.36 -34.79
C ARG A 868 -11.40 28.93 -34.00
N TRP A 869 -10.26 28.25 -34.04
CA TRP A 869 -9.04 28.68 -33.37
C TRP A 869 -7.84 28.57 -34.29
N LEU A 870 -7.12 29.68 -34.38
CA LEU A 870 -5.83 29.79 -35.04
C LEU A 870 -4.80 30.29 -34.03
N CYS A 871 -3.84 29.44 -33.70
CA CYS A 871 -2.65 29.82 -32.95
C CYS A 871 -1.44 29.67 -33.86
N TRP A 872 -0.84 30.77 -34.30
CA TRP A 872 0.32 30.74 -35.19
C TRP A 872 1.48 31.57 -34.63
N HIS A 873 2.33 30.88 -33.89
CA HIS A 873 3.52 31.47 -33.30
C HIS A 873 4.61 31.67 -34.37
N GLY A 874 5.17 32.88 -34.43
CA GLY A 874 6.16 33.22 -35.45
C GLY A 874 5.56 33.49 -36.83
N PHE A 875 4.33 33.99 -36.89
CA PHE A 875 3.64 34.29 -38.15
C PHE A 875 4.50 35.18 -39.07
N PRO A 876 4.79 34.72 -40.32
CA PRO A 876 5.89 35.29 -41.11
C PRO A 876 5.52 36.54 -41.91
N PHE A 877 4.23 36.83 -42.09
CA PHE A 877 3.78 37.91 -42.97
C PHE A 877 3.65 39.25 -42.24
N ALA A 878 3.86 40.33 -42.99
CA ALA A 878 3.74 41.71 -42.49
C ALA A 878 2.28 42.12 -42.18
N PHE A 879 1.30 41.40 -42.73
CA PHE A 879 -0.15 41.57 -42.55
C PHE A 879 -0.84 40.24 -42.85
N ILE A 880 -2.07 40.06 -42.33
CA ILE A 880 -2.85 38.86 -42.62
C ILE A 880 -3.39 38.93 -44.07
N PRO A 881 -3.14 37.92 -44.93
CA PRO A 881 -3.60 37.91 -46.31
C PRO A 881 -5.14 38.01 -46.44
N THR A 882 -5.63 38.67 -47.48
CA THR A 882 -7.09 38.82 -47.71
C THR A 882 -7.79 37.49 -48.03
N SER A 883 -7.08 36.54 -48.64
CA SER A 883 -7.57 35.17 -48.89
C SER A 883 -7.76 34.36 -47.60
N PHE A 884 -7.22 34.84 -46.47
CA PHE A 884 -7.40 34.23 -45.16
C PHE A 884 -8.79 34.47 -44.54
N TYR A 885 -9.73 35.10 -45.24
CA TYR A 885 -11.04 35.42 -44.66
C TYR A 885 -11.76 34.18 -44.09
N GLN A 886 -11.93 34.18 -42.77
CA GLN A 886 -12.60 33.14 -41.99
C GLN A 886 -13.51 33.79 -40.93
N GLY A 887 -14.68 34.27 -41.35
CA GLY A 887 -15.65 34.92 -40.45
C GLY A 887 -16.19 34.02 -39.32
N SER A 888 -15.83 32.73 -39.34
CA SER A 888 -16.21 31.76 -38.33
C SER A 888 -15.21 31.64 -37.16
N LEU A 889 -14.02 32.23 -37.27
CA LEU A 889 -12.99 32.24 -36.24
C LEU A 889 -13.47 32.91 -34.96
N VAL A 890 -13.12 32.30 -33.83
CA VAL A 890 -13.40 32.81 -32.48
C VAL A 890 -12.14 33.35 -31.81
N SER A 891 -10.99 32.73 -32.04
CA SER A 891 -9.70 33.18 -31.51
C SER A 891 -8.62 33.21 -32.58
N ILE A 892 -7.89 34.33 -32.63
CA ILE A 892 -6.67 34.52 -33.42
C ILE A 892 -5.53 34.88 -32.47
N GLU A 893 -4.54 34.00 -32.39
CA GLU A 893 -3.34 34.14 -31.56
C GLU A 893 -2.09 34.12 -32.47
N LEU A 894 -1.51 35.28 -32.75
CA LEU A 894 -0.34 35.46 -33.61
C LEU A 894 0.84 36.02 -32.81
N GLU A 895 1.27 35.26 -31.80
CA GLU A 895 2.39 35.64 -30.95
C GLU A 895 3.73 35.63 -31.70
N ASN A 896 4.64 36.52 -31.33
CA ASN A 896 5.98 36.64 -31.93
C ASN A 896 5.93 36.84 -33.46
N SER A 897 4.94 37.59 -33.95
CA SER A 897 4.71 37.77 -35.39
C SER A 897 5.57 38.87 -36.02
N LYS A 898 5.73 38.79 -37.35
CA LYS A 898 6.33 39.85 -38.18
C LYS A 898 5.31 40.92 -38.61
N ILE A 899 4.12 40.95 -38.00
CA ILE A 899 3.04 41.85 -38.39
C ILE A 899 3.45 43.30 -38.12
N THR A 900 3.28 44.12 -39.14
CA THR A 900 3.43 45.59 -39.09
C THR A 900 2.07 46.28 -39.02
N MET A 901 1.07 45.70 -39.69
CA MET A 901 -0.32 46.11 -39.75
C MET A 901 -1.19 44.86 -39.87
N VAL A 902 -2.25 44.73 -39.07
CA VAL A 902 -3.01 43.45 -38.99
C VAL A 902 -3.71 43.11 -40.30
N TRP A 903 -4.41 44.06 -40.92
CA TRP A 903 -5.19 43.86 -42.15
C TRP A 903 -4.90 44.97 -43.16
N LYS A 904 -4.81 44.63 -44.46
CA LYS A 904 -4.78 45.63 -45.56
C LYS A 904 -6.16 46.20 -45.89
N ALA A 905 -7.16 45.33 -45.89
CA ALA A 905 -8.56 45.67 -46.07
C ALA A 905 -9.34 45.02 -44.92
N THR A 906 -10.18 45.80 -44.24
CA THR A 906 -10.92 45.34 -43.06
C THR A 906 -12.05 44.40 -43.46
N GLN A 907 -12.08 43.21 -42.87
CA GLN A 907 -13.12 42.19 -43.09
C GLN A 907 -13.97 42.02 -41.82
N LEU A 908 -15.28 41.81 -41.96
CA LEU A 908 -16.21 41.64 -40.84
C LEU A 908 -16.00 40.27 -40.16
N MET A 909 -15.56 40.28 -38.90
CA MET A 909 -15.29 39.06 -38.12
C MET A 909 -16.26 38.95 -36.96
N GLU A 910 -17.52 38.59 -37.25
CA GLU A 910 -18.59 38.59 -36.26
C GLU A 910 -18.35 37.60 -35.11
N LYS A 911 -17.71 36.46 -35.35
CA LYS A 911 -17.50 35.45 -34.29
C LYS A 911 -16.24 35.66 -33.45
N LEU A 912 -15.36 36.60 -33.84
CA LEU A 912 -14.08 36.79 -33.20
C LEU A 912 -14.27 37.40 -31.80
N LYS A 913 -13.80 36.67 -30.79
CA LYS A 913 -13.83 37.07 -29.37
C LYS A 913 -12.44 37.38 -28.83
N ILE A 914 -11.40 36.71 -29.34
CA ILE A 914 -10.03 36.81 -28.81
C ILE A 914 -9.09 37.20 -29.94
N LEU A 915 -8.34 38.29 -29.72
CA LEU A 915 -7.25 38.72 -30.59
C LEU A 915 -6.00 38.93 -29.74
N ASN A 916 -5.00 38.06 -29.95
CA ASN A 916 -3.70 38.14 -29.29
C ASN A 916 -2.60 38.32 -30.34
N LEU A 917 -1.89 39.45 -30.29
CA LEU A 917 -0.74 39.75 -31.15
C LEU A 917 0.50 40.06 -30.29
N SER A 918 0.63 39.45 -29.12
CA SER A 918 1.75 39.70 -28.20
C SER A 918 3.10 39.40 -28.85
N HIS A 919 4.14 40.12 -28.43
CA HIS A 919 5.50 40.03 -28.95
C HIS A 919 5.60 40.36 -30.46
N SER A 920 4.63 41.12 -31.01
CA SER A 920 4.69 41.60 -32.39
C SER A 920 5.56 42.85 -32.46
N HIS A 921 6.89 42.66 -32.42
CA HIS A 921 7.85 43.76 -32.29
C HIS A 921 7.84 44.77 -33.45
N TYR A 922 7.21 44.45 -34.57
CA TYR A 922 7.08 45.33 -35.74
C TYR A 922 5.73 46.06 -35.83
N LEU A 923 4.78 45.74 -34.96
CA LEU A 923 3.45 46.33 -34.96
C LEU A 923 3.55 47.80 -34.56
N THR A 924 3.09 48.71 -35.42
CA THR A 924 3.18 50.16 -35.18
C THR A 924 1.86 50.78 -34.72
N LYS A 925 0.74 50.23 -35.19
CA LYS A 925 -0.62 50.68 -34.90
C LYS A 925 -1.57 49.49 -34.67
N THR A 926 -2.60 49.66 -33.83
CA THR A 926 -3.66 48.66 -33.67
C THR A 926 -4.54 48.55 -34.93
N PRO A 927 -5.29 47.45 -35.13
CA PRO A 927 -6.25 47.36 -36.24
C PRO A 927 -7.41 48.34 -36.08
N ASP A 928 -8.19 48.49 -37.15
CA ASP A 928 -9.54 49.04 -37.06
C ASP A 928 -10.49 48.02 -36.42
N PHE A 929 -11.23 48.46 -35.41
CA PHE A 929 -12.13 47.65 -34.60
C PHE A 929 -13.60 47.71 -35.04
N LEU A 930 -13.98 48.54 -36.03
CA LEU A 930 -15.38 48.65 -36.50
C LEU A 930 -15.96 47.29 -36.94
N ASN A 931 -15.10 46.44 -37.50
CA ASN A 931 -15.46 45.13 -38.03
C ASN A 931 -15.24 43.97 -37.06
N LEU A 932 -14.98 44.26 -35.78
CA LEU A 932 -14.77 43.28 -34.70
C LEU A 932 -15.81 43.45 -33.57
N PRO A 933 -17.12 43.39 -33.86
CA PRO A 933 -18.16 43.85 -32.94
C PRO A 933 -18.30 42.99 -31.66
N ASN A 934 -17.83 41.74 -31.69
CA ASN A 934 -17.94 40.79 -30.59
C ASN A 934 -16.61 40.48 -29.89
N LEU A 935 -15.59 41.32 -30.11
CA LEU A 935 -14.29 41.13 -29.45
C LEU A 935 -14.42 41.32 -27.94
N GLU A 936 -14.02 40.31 -27.18
CA GLU A 936 -14.07 40.25 -25.72
C GLU A 936 -12.67 40.42 -25.09
N LYS A 937 -11.60 40.01 -25.79
CA LYS A 937 -10.23 40.03 -25.29
C LYS A 937 -9.24 40.53 -26.34
N LEU A 938 -8.52 41.60 -26.02
CA LEU A 938 -7.43 42.16 -26.84
C LEU A 938 -6.12 42.11 -26.05
N VAL A 939 -5.14 41.37 -26.57
CA VAL A 939 -3.83 41.19 -25.92
C VAL A 939 -2.71 41.61 -26.88
N LEU A 940 -1.98 42.67 -26.52
CA LEU A 940 -0.81 43.19 -27.21
C LEU A 940 0.31 43.41 -26.18
N MET A 941 0.83 42.34 -25.58
CA MET A 941 1.96 42.45 -24.65
C MET A 941 3.27 42.56 -25.42
N ASP A 942 4.23 43.34 -24.92
CA ASP A 942 5.58 43.47 -25.47
C ASP A 942 5.57 43.78 -26.99
N CYS A 943 4.81 44.81 -27.35
CA CYS A 943 4.80 45.39 -28.70
C CYS A 943 5.57 46.72 -28.69
N PRO A 944 6.91 46.73 -28.67
CA PRO A 944 7.71 47.91 -28.38
C PRO A 944 7.62 49.04 -29.41
N ARG A 945 7.19 48.75 -30.66
CA ARG A 945 6.97 49.77 -31.71
C ARG A 945 5.53 50.27 -31.78
N LEU A 946 4.62 49.71 -31.01
CA LEU A 946 3.23 50.16 -30.97
C LEU A 946 3.20 51.57 -30.41
N SER A 947 2.81 52.53 -31.23
CA SER A 947 2.83 53.96 -30.89
C SER A 947 1.46 54.61 -30.95
N GLU A 948 0.52 54.00 -31.69
CA GLU A 948 -0.83 54.53 -31.90
C GLU A 948 -1.89 53.43 -31.72
N VAL A 949 -2.93 53.75 -30.95
CA VAL A 949 -4.14 52.94 -30.81
C VAL A 949 -5.26 53.63 -31.57
N SER A 950 -5.93 52.89 -32.46
CA SER A 950 -7.03 53.40 -33.28
C SER A 950 -8.17 53.95 -32.41
N TYR A 951 -8.71 55.12 -32.79
CA TYR A 951 -9.88 55.69 -32.12
C TYR A 951 -11.13 54.81 -32.24
N THR A 952 -11.18 53.88 -33.20
CA THR A 952 -12.31 52.96 -33.37
C THR A 952 -12.44 51.95 -32.24
N ILE A 953 -11.41 51.82 -31.37
CA ILE A 953 -11.43 50.94 -30.19
C ILE A 953 -12.65 51.17 -29.29
N GLY A 954 -13.16 52.40 -29.22
CA GLY A 954 -14.36 52.74 -28.43
C GLY A 954 -15.67 52.10 -28.91
N HIS A 955 -15.69 51.46 -30.10
CA HIS A 955 -16.85 50.71 -30.60
C HIS A 955 -16.90 49.26 -30.06
N LEU A 956 -15.86 48.81 -29.35
CA LEU A 956 -15.80 47.46 -28.79
C LEU A 956 -16.73 47.32 -27.58
N THR A 957 -18.03 47.22 -27.81
CA THR A 957 -19.04 47.20 -26.73
C THR A 957 -18.99 45.96 -25.83
N LYS A 958 -18.34 44.86 -26.25
CA LYS A 958 -18.23 43.60 -25.50
C LYS A 958 -16.85 43.32 -24.91
N VAL A 959 -15.88 44.21 -25.11
CA VAL A 959 -14.50 43.98 -24.64
C VAL A 959 -14.46 43.96 -23.11
N LEU A 960 -13.83 42.92 -22.55
CA LEU A 960 -13.68 42.68 -21.13
C LEU A 960 -12.23 42.90 -20.68
N LEU A 961 -11.24 42.61 -21.54
CA LEU A 961 -9.83 42.74 -21.24
C LEU A 961 -9.07 43.42 -22.39
N ILE A 962 -8.30 44.44 -22.04
CA ILE A 962 -7.29 45.07 -22.89
C ILE A 962 -5.96 45.02 -22.16
N ASN A 963 -4.96 44.42 -22.81
CA ASN A 963 -3.60 44.34 -22.28
C ASN A 963 -2.59 44.92 -23.28
N PHE A 964 -1.96 46.02 -22.90
CA PHE A 964 -0.87 46.71 -23.62
C PHE A 964 0.45 46.68 -22.82
N GLN A 965 0.62 45.68 -21.94
CA GLN A 965 1.81 45.58 -21.11
C GLN A 965 3.10 45.65 -21.95
N ASP A 966 4.10 46.40 -21.47
CA ASP A 966 5.42 46.57 -22.10
C ASP A 966 5.37 47.16 -23.53
N CYS A 967 4.31 47.89 -23.90
CA CYS A 967 4.25 48.72 -25.11
C CYS A 967 5.00 50.04 -24.92
N ILE A 968 6.34 49.98 -24.87
CA ILE A 968 7.22 51.12 -24.49
C ILE A 968 7.12 52.37 -25.39
N SER A 969 6.64 52.24 -26.64
CA SER A 969 6.46 53.38 -27.56
C SER A 969 5.08 54.02 -27.51
N LEU A 970 4.14 53.44 -26.76
CA LEU A 970 2.77 53.93 -26.69
C LEU A 970 2.75 55.19 -25.83
N CYS A 971 2.49 56.34 -26.46
CA CYS A 971 2.55 57.63 -25.78
C CYS A 971 1.22 58.04 -25.14
N ASN A 972 0.09 57.71 -25.77
CA ASN A 972 -1.23 58.15 -25.33
C ASN A 972 -2.31 57.12 -25.69
N LEU A 973 -3.40 57.13 -24.93
CA LEU A 973 -4.61 56.40 -25.26
C LEU A 973 -5.62 57.31 -25.97
N PRO A 974 -6.36 56.84 -26.98
CA PRO A 974 -7.41 57.65 -27.62
C PRO A 974 -8.57 57.86 -26.64
N ARG A 975 -9.15 59.07 -26.60
CA ARG A 975 -10.29 59.39 -25.72
C ARG A 975 -11.47 58.43 -25.83
N SER A 976 -11.63 57.79 -26.99
CA SER A 976 -12.69 56.80 -27.20
C SER A 976 -12.53 55.52 -26.38
N ILE A 977 -11.32 55.18 -25.89
CA ILE A 977 -11.11 54.00 -25.02
C ILE A 977 -11.89 54.10 -23.71
N TYR A 978 -12.04 55.32 -23.18
CA TYR A 978 -12.74 55.56 -21.91
C TYR A 978 -14.26 55.37 -22.05
N LYS A 979 -14.79 55.29 -23.27
CA LYS A 979 -16.21 55.01 -23.55
C LYS A 979 -16.57 53.52 -23.41
N LEU A 980 -15.61 52.67 -23.13
CA LEU A 980 -15.78 51.21 -23.03
C LEU A 980 -16.45 50.81 -21.71
N LYS A 981 -17.79 50.72 -21.72
CA LYS A 981 -18.60 50.40 -20.54
C LYS A 981 -18.44 48.96 -20.01
N SER A 982 -18.08 48.02 -20.88
CA SER A 982 -17.97 46.58 -20.54
C SER A 982 -16.57 46.16 -20.06
N LEU A 983 -15.56 47.03 -20.24
CA LEU A 983 -14.17 46.67 -19.94
C LEU A 983 -14.00 46.45 -18.43
N LYS A 984 -13.45 45.30 -18.05
CA LYS A 984 -13.18 44.91 -16.66
C LYS A 984 -11.71 45.07 -16.28
N THR A 985 -10.82 44.79 -17.21
CA THR A 985 -9.38 44.78 -16.97
C THR A 985 -8.65 45.61 -18.01
N LEU A 986 -7.92 46.63 -17.57
CA LEU A 986 -7.02 47.44 -18.38
C LEU A 986 -5.59 47.33 -17.83
N ILE A 987 -4.68 46.78 -18.64
CA ILE A 987 -3.26 46.63 -18.30
C ILE A 987 -2.42 47.50 -19.24
N LEU A 988 -1.67 48.42 -18.65
CA LEU A 988 -0.75 49.39 -19.26
C LEU A 988 0.64 49.31 -18.60
N SER A 989 0.88 48.31 -17.75
CA SER A 989 2.15 48.13 -17.03
C SER A 989 3.34 48.20 -17.99
N GLY A 990 4.39 48.95 -17.64
CA GLY A 990 5.59 49.07 -18.50
C GLY A 990 5.41 49.94 -19.75
N CYS A 991 4.26 50.62 -19.93
CA CYS A 991 4.08 51.63 -20.99
C CYS A 991 4.82 52.93 -20.62
N LEU A 992 6.14 52.95 -20.83
CA LEU A 992 7.05 54.00 -20.34
C LEU A 992 6.74 55.44 -20.80
N LYS A 993 6.00 55.63 -21.90
CA LYS A 993 5.67 56.96 -22.46
C LYS A 993 4.28 57.47 -22.11
N ILE A 994 3.42 56.65 -21.49
CA ILE A 994 2.11 57.11 -21.00
C ILE A 994 2.37 57.96 -19.75
N ASP A 995 2.12 59.26 -19.84
CA ASP A 995 2.41 60.24 -18.79
C ASP A 995 1.17 60.72 -18.02
N LYS A 996 -0.04 60.41 -18.53
CA LYS A 996 -1.31 60.72 -17.87
C LYS A 996 -2.42 59.74 -18.24
N LEU A 997 -3.40 59.63 -17.35
CA LEU A 997 -4.73 59.09 -17.63
C LEU A 997 -5.74 60.23 -17.58
N GLU A 998 -6.71 60.25 -18.48
CA GLU A 998 -7.73 61.30 -18.53
C GLU A 998 -8.82 61.06 -17.47
N GLU A 999 -9.49 62.13 -17.03
CA GLU A 999 -10.60 62.06 -16.06
C GLU A 999 -11.82 61.29 -16.60
N ASP A 1000 -11.88 61.09 -17.92
CA ASP A 1000 -12.90 60.30 -18.60
C ASP A 1000 -12.92 58.82 -18.16
N ILE A 1001 -11.91 58.32 -17.44
CA ILE A 1001 -11.88 56.96 -16.89
C ILE A 1001 -13.08 56.65 -15.96
N GLU A 1002 -13.73 57.69 -15.37
CA GLU A 1002 -15.00 57.53 -14.64
C GLU A 1002 -16.13 56.92 -15.51
N GLN A 1003 -16.06 57.08 -16.84
CA GLN A 1003 -17.05 56.54 -17.78
C GLN A 1003 -16.97 55.02 -17.96
N MET A 1004 -15.89 54.38 -17.47
CA MET A 1004 -15.66 52.94 -17.59
C MET A 1004 -16.37 52.19 -16.46
N GLU A 1005 -17.70 52.10 -16.56
CA GLU A 1005 -18.60 51.62 -15.51
C GLU A 1005 -18.23 50.23 -14.95
N SER A 1006 -17.70 49.33 -15.78
CA SER A 1006 -17.36 47.95 -15.36
C SER A 1006 -15.89 47.71 -14.98
N LEU A 1007 -15.04 48.75 -14.98
CA LEU A 1007 -13.59 48.58 -14.79
C LEU A 1007 -13.26 48.15 -13.35
N THR A 1008 -12.83 46.90 -13.18
CA THR A 1008 -12.49 46.32 -11.86
C THR A 1008 -10.99 46.33 -11.57
N THR A 1009 -10.16 46.24 -12.61
CA THR A 1009 -8.71 46.08 -12.47
C THR A 1009 -7.99 47.06 -13.40
N LEU A 1010 -7.21 47.96 -12.82
CA LEU A 1010 -6.35 48.89 -13.54
C LEU A 1010 -4.89 48.68 -13.12
N VAL A 1011 -4.05 48.24 -14.06
CA VAL A 1011 -2.62 48.04 -13.82
C VAL A 1011 -1.85 48.94 -14.77
N ALA A 1012 -1.15 49.93 -14.26
CA ALA A 1012 -0.42 50.96 -14.98
C ALA A 1012 0.84 51.38 -14.19
N ASP A 1013 1.44 50.43 -13.45
CA ASP A 1013 2.76 50.59 -12.86
C ASP A 1013 3.84 50.69 -13.94
N LYS A 1014 5.01 51.22 -13.58
CA LYS A 1014 6.13 51.41 -14.51
C LYS A 1014 5.72 52.23 -15.76
N THR A 1015 4.86 53.22 -15.59
CA THR A 1015 4.49 54.24 -16.58
C THR A 1015 5.09 55.59 -16.20
N ALA A 1016 5.03 56.59 -17.09
CA ALA A 1016 5.42 57.96 -16.77
C ALA A 1016 4.34 58.75 -16.01
N ILE A 1017 3.24 58.10 -15.61
CA ILE A 1017 2.14 58.73 -14.88
C ILE A 1017 2.63 59.15 -13.49
N ARG A 1018 2.54 60.45 -13.21
CA ARG A 1018 3.03 61.03 -11.94
C ARG A 1018 1.95 61.28 -10.91
N ARG A 1019 0.70 61.37 -11.34
CA ARG A 1019 -0.46 61.68 -10.49
C ARG A 1019 -1.64 60.81 -10.90
N VAL A 1020 -2.31 60.25 -9.90
CA VAL A 1020 -3.58 59.54 -10.08
C VAL A 1020 -4.68 60.57 -10.37
N PRO A 1021 -5.52 60.39 -11.41
CA PRO A 1021 -6.72 61.21 -11.65
C PRO A 1021 -7.77 61.10 -10.53
N PHE A 1022 -8.53 62.18 -10.30
CA PHE A 1022 -9.55 62.20 -9.24
C PHE A 1022 -10.70 61.23 -9.50
N SER A 1023 -11.07 61.06 -10.76
CA SER A 1023 -12.08 60.11 -11.26
C SER A 1023 -11.83 58.66 -10.83
N ILE A 1024 -10.58 58.22 -10.68
CA ILE A 1024 -10.25 56.85 -10.27
C ILE A 1024 -10.75 56.55 -8.85
N VAL A 1025 -10.57 57.50 -7.92
CA VAL A 1025 -11.03 57.36 -6.54
C VAL A 1025 -12.56 57.47 -6.43
N ARG A 1026 -13.19 58.20 -7.35
CA ARG A 1026 -14.65 58.29 -7.46
C ARG A 1026 -15.29 57.04 -8.07
N SER A 1027 -14.52 56.25 -8.81
CA SER A 1027 -15.02 55.04 -9.45
C SER A 1027 -15.46 54.01 -8.41
N LYS A 1028 -16.69 53.51 -8.55
CA LYS A 1028 -17.28 52.51 -7.64
C LYS A 1028 -16.93 51.07 -8.02
N SER A 1029 -16.40 50.85 -9.22
CA SER A 1029 -16.17 49.51 -9.78
C SER A 1029 -14.73 49.02 -9.59
N ILE A 1030 -13.75 49.92 -9.48
CA ILE A 1030 -12.34 49.55 -9.38
C ILE A 1030 -12.09 48.85 -8.03
N GLY A 1031 -11.72 47.56 -8.12
CA GLY A 1031 -11.39 46.71 -6.98
C GLY A 1031 -9.88 46.59 -6.76
N TYR A 1032 -9.07 46.57 -7.83
CA TYR A 1032 -7.61 46.49 -7.77
C TYR A 1032 -6.96 47.60 -8.61
N ILE A 1033 -5.93 48.24 -8.04
CA ILE A 1033 -5.14 49.25 -8.72
C ILE A 1033 -3.65 49.00 -8.52
N SER A 1034 -2.87 49.20 -9.57
CA SER A 1034 -1.42 49.34 -9.50
C SER A 1034 -1.03 50.55 -10.37
N LEU A 1035 -0.71 51.70 -9.78
CA LEU A 1035 -0.46 52.96 -10.50
C LEU A 1035 0.28 53.96 -9.59
N CYS A 1036 1.27 54.69 -10.12
CA CYS A 1036 2.00 55.76 -9.38
C CYS A 1036 2.64 55.30 -8.05
N GLY A 1037 3.15 54.07 -7.97
CA GLY A 1037 3.72 53.50 -6.74
C GLY A 1037 2.68 52.98 -5.73
N TYR A 1038 1.39 53.11 -6.05
CA TYR A 1038 0.32 52.54 -5.26
C TYR A 1038 -0.11 51.19 -5.83
N GLU A 1039 -0.08 50.13 -5.02
CA GLU A 1039 -0.51 48.79 -5.41
C GLU A 1039 -1.43 48.15 -4.36
N GLY A 1040 -2.50 47.51 -4.84
CA GLY A 1040 -3.38 46.68 -4.01
C GLY A 1040 -4.86 46.94 -4.23
N PHE A 1041 -5.68 46.48 -3.30
CA PHE A 1041 -7.13 46.67 -3.35
C PHE A 1041 -7.51 48.14 -3.12
N SER A 1042 -8.47 48.64 -3.90
CA SER A 1042 -8.90 50.05 -3.87
C SER A 1042 -9.24 50.55 -2.46
N ARG A 1043 -9.94 49.73 -1.65
CA ARG A 1043 -10.26 50.04 -0.24
C ARG A 1043 -9.03 50.34 0.65
N ASN A 1044 -7.88 49.76 0.33
CA ASN A 1044 -6.64 49.94 1.10
C ASN A 1044 -5.82 51.11 0.56
N VAL A 1045 -5.92 51.36 -0.75
CA VAL A 1045 -5.03 52.27 -1.48
C VAL A 1045 -5.62 53.68 -1.64
N PHE A 1046 -6.94 53.79 -1.83
CA PHE A 1046 -7.61 55.07 -2.06
C PHE A 1046 -7.41 56.09 -0.92
N PRO A 1047 -7.42 55.71 0.37
CA PRO A 1047 -7.11 56.65 1.45
C PRO A 1047 -5.73 57.29 1.29
N SER A 1048 -4.71 56.51 0.94
CA SER A 1048 -3.34 57.00 0.71
C SER A 1048 -3.25 57.95 -0.49
N ILE A 1049 -3.97 57.62 -1.58
CA ILE A 1049 -4.07 58.49 -2.76
C ILE A 1049 -4.71 59.83 -2.38
N ILE A 1050 -5.84 59.82 -1.67
CA ILE A 1050 -6.52 61.05 -1.21
C ILE A 1050 -5.59 61.87 -0.33
N TRP A 1051 -4.89 61.24 0.60
CA TRP A 1051 -3.94 61.92 1.49
C TRP A 1051 -2.81 62.60 0.72
N SER A 1052 -2.31 61.96 -0.33
CA SER A 1052 -1.27 62.53 -1.19
C SER A 1052 -1.70 63.80 -1.91
N TRP A 1053 -2.99 63.94 -2.21
CA TRP A 1053 -3.56 65.16 -2.81
C TRP A 1053 -3.75 66.30 -1.80
N MET A 1054 -3.96 65.98 -0.52
CA MET A 1054 -4.23 66.95 0.54
C MET A 1054 -2.96 67.49 1.22
N SER A 1055 -1.78 66.91 0.97
CA SER A 1055 -0.53 67.35 1.58
C SER A 1055 -0.05 68.70 1.00
N PRO A 1056 0.24 69.73 1.84
CA PRO A 1056 0.59 71.08 1.38
C PRO A 1056 2.02 71.25 0.83
N VAL A 1057 2.78 70.18 0.59
CA VAL A 1057 4.20 70.26 0.18
C VAL A 1057 4.38 69.99 -1.32
N ASN A 1058 3.89 70.90 -2.16
CA ASN A 1058 4.04 70.83 -3.63
C ASN A 1058 5.34 71.50 -4.16
N SER A 1059 6.40 71.66 -3.36
CA SER A 1059 7.62 72.39 -3.78
C SER A 1059 8.99 71.72 -3.57
N LEU A 1060 9.09 70.46 -3.12
CA LEU A 1060 10.38 69.73 -3.08
C LEU A 1060 10.45 68.68 -4.20
N SER A 1061 10.87 69.16 -5.38
CA SER A 1061 11.12 68.37 -6.58
C SER A 1061 12.42 67.55 -6.47
N SER A 1062 12.30 66.28 -6.90
CA SER A 1062 13.28 65.43 -7.59
C SER A 1062 14.41 64.69 -6.85
N ARG A 1063 14.50 64.67 -5.52
CA ARG A 1063 15.47 63.79 -4.81
C ARG A 1063 14.88 62.75 -3.87
N VAL A 1064 13.57 62.78 -3.63
CA VAL A 1064 12.85 61.84 -2.75
C VAL A 1064 12.00 60.83 -3.55
N GLN A 1065 11.88 61.03 -4.87
CA GLN A 1065 11.08 60.16 -5.75
C GLN A 1065 11.75 58.83 -6.13
N THR A 1066 12.98 58.59 -5.70
CA THR A 1066 13.66 57.28 -5.79
C THR A 1066 13.43 56.39 -4.57
N LEU A 1067 12.60 56.82 -3.61
CA LEU A 1067 12.37 56.12 -2.33
C LEU A 1067 10.93 55.61 -2.15
N VAL A 1068 10.14 55.56 -3.22
CA VAL A 1068 8.76 55.02 -3.20
C VAL A 1068 8.67 53.78 -4.10
N ASP A 1069 9.47 52.78 -3.76
CA ASP A 1069 8.93 51.42 -3.65
C ASP A 1069 8.29 51.31 -2.25
N MET A 1070 7.49 50.27 -2.01
CA MET A 1070 6.92 49.88 -0.70
C MET A 1070 5.50 50.40 -0.40
N SER A 1071 4.52 49.80 -1.07
CA SER A 1071 3.14 49.80 -0.58
C SER A 1071 3.03 48.90 0.67
N SER A 1072 2.68 49.51 1.80
CA SER A 1072 2.46 48.97 3.15
C SER A 1072 3.74 48.73 3.97
N LEU A 1073 3.87 49.39 5.13
CA LEU A 1073 4.98 49.21 6.07
C LEU A 1073 5.02 47.75 6.58
N VAL A 1074 5.79 46.91 5.89
CA VAL A 1074 6.18 45.55 6.30
C VAL A 1074 7.71 45.36 6.18
N SER A 1075 8.41 46.14 5.34
CA SER A 1075 9.86 46.19 5.26
C SER A 1075 10.37 47.60 4.95
N LEU A 1076 11.43 48.07 5.64
CA LEU A 1076 12.16 49.30 5.33
C LEU A 1076 13.53 48.95 4.75
N ASP A 1077 13.90 49.52 3.60
CA ASP A 1077 15.24 49.36 2.98
C ASP A 1077 15.99 50.71 3.06
N VAL A 1078 17.14 50.73 3.74
CA VAL A 1078 17.95 51.93 3.93
C VAL A 1078 19.28 51.75 3.20
N GLN A 1079 19.36 52.26 1.98
CA GLN A 1079 20.61 52.29 1.23
C GLN A 1079 21.45 53.51 1.63
N ASN A 1080 22.65 53.26 2.17
CA ASN A 1080 23.77 54.21 2.25
C ASN A 1080 23.44 55.58 2.89
N SER A 1081 22.97 55.58 4.14
CA SER A 1081 22.77 56.82 4.89
C SER A 1081 23.87 57.07 5.92
N SER A 1082 24.42 58.29 5.91
CA SER A 1082 25.18 58.81 7.05
C SER A 1082 24.27 58.82 8.28
N SER A 1083 24.77 58.34 9.42
CA SER A 1083 24.14 58.18 10.77
C SER A 1083 23.10 59.21 11.26
N ASN A 1084 22.93 60.35 10.59
CA ASN A 1084 21.98 61.41 10.94
C ASN A 1084 20.55 61.22 10.36
N GLN A 1085 20.26 60.16 9.58
CA GLN A 1085 18.92 59.91 9.03
C GLN A 1085 18.04 58.99 9.92
N LEU A 1086 18.64 58.12 10.74
CA LEU A 1086 17.90 57.17 11.58
C LEU A 1086 17.20 57.84 12.79
N SER A 1087 17.67 59.01 13.24
CA SER A 1087 17.04 59.75 14.33
C SER A 1087 15.64 60.26 14.00
N TYR A 1088 15.28 60.36 12.71
CA TYR A 1088 13.95 60.82 12.25
C TYR A 1088 12.95 59.67 12.07
N ILE A 1089 13.39 58.40 12.15
CA ILE A 1089 12.55 57.20 11.95
C ILE A 1089 12.15 56.56 13.30
N SER A 1090 12.72 57.06 14.41
CA SER A 1090 12.42 56.72 15.81
C SER A 1090 10.94 56.42 16.08
N ASP A 1091 10.05 57.30 15.63
CA ASP A 1091 8.64 57.28 16.02
C ASP A 1091 7.79 56.28 15.21
N GLU A 1092 8.34 55.70 14.12
CA GLU A 1092 7.63 54.75 13.24
C GLU A 1092 8.17 53.31 13.34
N LEU A 1093 9.27 53.09 14.08
CA LEU A 1093 9.91 51.78 14.31
C LEU A 1093 9.00 50.71 14.92
N PRO A 1094 8.09 51.00 15.88
CA PRO A 1094 7.24 49.98 16.50
C PRO A 1094 6.23 49.29 15.56
N LYS A 1095 6.00 49.86 14.37
CA LYS A 1095 5.00 49.36 13.41
C LYS A 1095 5.60 48.46 12.31
N LEU A 1096 6.93 48.25 12.30
CA LEU A 1096 7.65 47.50 11.27
C LEU A 1096 7.76 45.99 11.59
N GLN A 1097 7.44 45.13 10.62
CA GLN A 1097 7.57 43.66 10.73
C GLN A 1097 8.92 43.14 10.23
N SER A 1098 9.63 43.90 9.40
CA SER A 1098 10.99 43.58 8.98
C SER A 1098 11.80 44.83 8.59
N LEU A 1099 13.13 44.72 8.64
CA LEU A 1099 14.08 45.80 8.39
C LEU A 1099 15.25 45.26 7.57
N TRP A 1100 15.54 45.94 6.45
CA TRP A 1100 16.63 45.65 5.52
C TRP A 1100 17.67 46.76 5.60
N ILE A 1101 18.94 46.39 5.78
CA ILE A 1101 20.05 47.33 5.90
C ILE A 1101 21.16 46.90 4.96
N GLU A 1102 21.54 47.80 4.05
CA GLU A 1102 22.66 47.61 3.15
C GLU A 1102 23.85 48.47 3.58
N CYS A 1103 24.95 47.82 3.94
CA CYS A 1103 26.11 48.49 4.54
C CYS A 1103 27.35 48.42 3.64
N GLY A 1104 27.97 49.58 3.43
CA GLY A 1104 29.23 49.71 2.68
C GLY A 1104 30.48 49.21 3.43
N SER A 1105 30.39 48.88 4.72
CA SER A 1105 31.49 48.27 5.49
C SER A 1105 31.01 47.56 6.78
N ASP A 1106 31.82 46.64 7.32
CA ASP A 1106 31.50 45.89 8.55
C ASP A 1106 31.43 46.78 9.82
N LEU A 1107 32.20 47.87 9.84
CA LEU A 1107 32.18 48.87 10.94
C LEU A 1107 30.91 49.73 10.92
N GLN A 1108 30.36 49.98 9.73
CA GLN A 1108 29.09 50.69 9.54
C GLN A 1108 27.93 49.81 10.02
N LEU A 1109 27.95 48.53 9.64
CA LEU A 1109 26.94 47.55 10.05
C LEU A 1109 26.83 47.43 11.58
N SER A 1110 27.95 47.40 12.31
CA SER A 1110 27.89 47.26 13.78
C SER A 1110 27.35 48.51 14.48
N ARG A 1111 27.68 49.71 14.00
CA ARG A 1111 27.19 50.98 14.54
C ARG A 1111 25.70 51.20 14.27
N ASP A 1112 25.26 50.88 13.06
CA ASP A 1112 23.87 51.06 12.66
C ASP A 1112 22.98 50.02 13.37
N THR A 1113 23.45 48.77 13.52
CA THR A 1113 22.76 47.73 14.29
C THR A 1113 22.64 48.11 15.77
N ALA A 1114 23.68 48.66 16.39
CA ALA A 1114 23.63 49.13 17.78
C ALA A 1114 22.64 50.29 17.97
N SER A 1115 22.65 51.27 17.06
CA SER A 1115 21.74 52.42 17.13
C SER A 1115 20.27 52.04 16.95
N ILE A 1116 19.98 51.06 16.08
CA ILE A 1116 18.62 50.55 15.87
C ILE A 1116 18.12 49.77 17.09
N LEU A 1117 19.00 48.97 17.70
CA LEU A 1117 18.67 48.22 18.91
C LEU A 1117 18.40 49.16 20.10
N ASP A 1118 19.17 50.23 20.23
CA ASP A 1118 18.98 51.25 21.26
C ASP A 1118 17.68 52.06 21.03
N ALA A 1119 17.34 52.38 19.79
CA ALA A 1119 16.08 53.06 19.44
C ALA A 1119 14.85 52.20 19.75
N LEU A 1120 14.86 50.90 19.41
CA LEU A 1120 13.77 49.97 19.71
C LEU A 1120 13.56 49.76 21.22
N ASN A 1121 14.63 49.86 22.01
CA ASN A 1121 14.55 49.78 23.48
C ASN A 1121 13.97 51.06 24.10
N ALA A 1122 14.29 52.23 23.53
CA ALA A 1122 13.76 53.51 24.01
C ALA A 1122 12.23 53.61 23.84
N THR A 1123 11.70 53.23 22.68
CA THR A 1123 10.26 53.25 22.38
C THR A 1123 9.42 52.27 23.22
N ASN A 1124 9.99 51.14 23.64
CA ASN A 1124 9.25 50.12 24.42
C ASN A 1124 9.26 50.38 25.94
N SER A 1125 10.01 51.39 26.41
CA SER A 1125 10.01 51.78 27.82
C SER A 1125 8.83 52.68 28.20
N GLU A 1126 8.11 53.25 27.23
CA GLU A 1126 6.99 54.18 27.47
C GLU A 1126 5.60 53.50 27.47
N GLU A 1127 5.43 52.27 26.97
CA GLU A 1127 4.12 51.59 26.86
C GLU A 1127 3.81 50.52 27.93
N SER A 1128 4.61 50.42 29.01
CA SER A 1128 4.33 49.48 30.10
C SER A 1128 3.28 50.02 31.08
N GLU A 1129 2.01 50.02 30.69
CA GLU A 1129 0.86 49.85 31.61
C GLU A 1129 -0.45 49.67 30.82
N SER A 1130 -0.84 48.42 30.50
CA SER A 1130 -2.17 47.86 30.79
C SER A 1130 -2.61 46.68 29.90
N TYR A 1131 -3.33 45.76 30.56
CA TYR A 1131 -4.18 44.66 30.09
C TYR A 1131 -3.54 43.40 29.49
N GLY A 1132 -3.63 42.33 30.28
CA GLY A 1132 -3.44 40.96 29.83
C GLY A 1132 -4.73 40.35 29.28
N THR A 1133 -4.59 39.45 28.31
CA THR A 1133 -5.31 38.17 28.25
C THR A 1133 -4.70 37.29 27.17
N THR A 1134 -4.46 36.03 27.53
CA THR A 1134 -3.87 34.94 26.74
C THR A 1134 -4.74 34.51 25.55
N SER A 1135 -4.16 34.40 24.35
CA SER A 1135 -4.27 33.20 23.47
C SER A 1135 -3.50 33.37 22.14
N GLN A 1136 -2.93 32.25 21.65
CA GLN A 1136 -2.29 32.02 20.35
C GLN A 1136 -0.81 32.45 20.20
N MET A 1137 0.12 31.58 20.63
CA MET A 1137 1.51 31.62 20.18
C MET A 1137 1.67 30.88 18.84
N LYS A 1138 2.03 31.60 17.78
CA LYS A 1138 2.65 31.05 16.57
C LYS A 1138 4.14 31.35 16.61
N ASN A 1139 4.97 30.31 16.46
CA ASN A 1139 6.43 30.42 16.40
C ASN A 1139 6.86 31.25 15.17
N VAL A 1140 7.89 32.10 15.35
CA VAL A 1140 8.55 32.88 14.28
C VAL A 1140 10.02 32.46 14.22
N PHE A 1141 10.54 32.25 13.01
CA PHE A 1141 11.98 32.10 12.74
C PHE A 1141 12.56 33.44 12.31
N THR A 1142 13.71 33.84 12.86
CA THR A 1142 14.54 34.91 12.29
C THR A 1142 15.64 34.25 11.45
N LEU A 1143 15.61 34.45 10.13
CA LEU A 1143 16.65 33.96 9.22
C LEU A 1143 17.66 35.10 8.98
N ILE A 1144 18.89 34.96 9.48
CA ILE A 1144 19.99 35.86 9.11
C ILE A 1144 20.74 35.19 7.96
N GLU A 1145 20.44 35.59 6.72
CA GLU A 1145 21.15 35.12 5.54
C GLU A 1145 22.25 36.13 5.17
N CYS A 1146 23.51 35.82 5.49
CA CYS A 1146 24.66 36.56 4.96
C CYS A 1146 25.06 35.96 3.61
N ASN A 1147 24.58 36.55 2.51
CA ASN A 1147 24.94 36.09 1.17
C ASN A 1147 26.28 36.71 0.72
N SER A 1148 27.40 36.01 0.90
CA SER A 1148 28.69 36.38 0.30
C SER A 1148 28.97 35.54 -0.96
N ARG A 1149 28.21 35.77 -2.03
CA ARG A 1149 28.46 35.14 -3.34
C ARG A 1149 28.31 36.12 -4.51
N SER A 1150 29.01 37.25 -4.46
CA SER A 1150 29.35 38.03 -5.65
C SER A 1150 30.62 38.85 -5.39
N LYS A 1151 31.43 39.06 -6.43
CA LYS A 1151 32.75 39.72 -6.35
C LYS A 1151 32.66 41.26 -6.46
N LEU A 1152 31.54 41.85 -6.06
CA LEU A 1152 31.29 43.29 -5.99
C LEU A 1152 30.69 43.60 -4.61
N PHE A 1153 31.25 44.59 -3.92
CA PHE A 1153 31.07 44.87 -2.50
C PHE A 1153 29.67 45.41 -2.13
N GLU A 1154 28.71 44.54 -1.81
CA GLU A 1154 27.48 44.91 -1.09
C GLU A 1154 27.13 43.81 -0.07
N LYS A 1155 26.99 44.18 1.21
CA LYS A 1155 26.62 43.27 2.32
C LYS A 1155 25.27 43.72 2.87
N THR A 1156 24.29 42.80 2.85
CA THR A 1156 22.91 43.06 3.29
C THR A 1156 22.57 42.31 4.59
N LEU A 1157 21.77 42.96 5.44
CA LEU A 1157 21.24 42.41 6.70
C LEU A 1157 19.71 42.50 6.69
N LEU A 1158 19.03 41.38 6.93
CA LEU A 1158 17.58 41.29 7.10
C LEU A 1158 17.23 40.96 8.56
N ILE A 1159 16.35 41.76 9.16
CA ILE A 1159 15.80 41.55 10.51
C ILE A 1159 14.28 41.41 10.39
N GLN A 1160 13.70 40.31 10.86
CA GLN A 1160 12.24 40.13 10.97
C GLN A 1160 11.81 40.24 12.45
N MET A 1161 10.84 41.10 12.76
CA MET A 1161 10.38 41.41 14.11
C MET A 1161 8.96 40.86 14.36
N GLY A 1162 8.78 40.12 15.46
CA GLY A 1162 7.50 39.58 15.94
C GLY A 1162 7.24 39.93 17.41
N ILE A 1163 5.97 39.94 17.83
CA ILE A 1163 5.45 40.63 19.03
C ILE A 1163 5.64 39.81 20.34
N SER A 1164 6.81 39.24 20.62
CA SER A 1164 7.05 38.52 21.90
C SER A 1164 8.40 38.83 22.54
N TRP A 1165 8.37 39.28 23.80
CA TRP A 1165 9.52 39.72 24.59
C TRP A 1165 10.47 38.57 25.00
N GLU A 1166 9.95 37.35 25.17
CA GLU A 1166 10.73 36.17 25.59
C GLU A 1166 11.68 35.66 24.49
N ILE A 1167 11.33 35.90 23.22
CA ILE A 1167 12.12 35.45 22.05
C ILE A 1167 13.28 36.41 21.77
N THR A 1168 13.11 37.71 22.04
CA THR A 1168 14.13 38.75 21.83
C THR A 1168 15.37 38.53 22.72
N HIS A 1169 15.20 38.05 23.96
CA HIS A 1169 16.32 37.76 24.86
C HIS A 1169 17.11 36.50 24.45
N ILE A 1170 16.43 35.47 23.94
CA ILE A 1170 17.06 34.22 23.45
C ILE A 1170 17.81 34.47 22.13
N LEU A 1171 17.27 35.34 21.26
CA LEU A 1171 17.93 35.75 20.02
C LEU A 1171 19.15 36.65 20.28
N LYS A 1172 19.13 37.52 21.29
CA LYS A 1172 20.28 38.35 21.70
C LYS A 1172 21.49 37.48 22.05
N GLU A 1173 21.29 36.41 22.82
CA GLU A 1173 22.37 35.47 23.13
C GLU A 1173 22.90 34.75 21.87
N ARG A 1174 22.02 34.35 20.95
CA ARG A 1174 22.42 33.67 19.71
C ARG A 1174 23.16 34.58 18.73
N ILE A 1175 22.75 35.85 18.61
CA ILE A 1175 23.40 36.85 17.77
C ILE A 1175 24.78 37.21 18.35
N LEU A 1176 24.86 37.42 19.68
CA LEU A 1176 26.14 37.65 20.35
C LEU A 1176 27.07 36.43 20.23
N GLN A 1177 26.56 35.20 20.35
CA GLN A 1177 27.34 33.98 20.14
C GLN A 1177 27.83 33.83 18.69
N HIS A 1178 27.01 34.16 17.68
CA HIS A 1178 27.41 34.11 16.27
C HIS A 1178 28.44 35.19 15.91
N ILE A 1179 28.34 36.39 16.49
CA ILE A 1179 29.33 37.45 16.33
C ILE A 1179 30.64 37.06 17.03
N TYR A 1180 30.60 36.46 18.23
CA TYR A 1180 31.78 35.97 18.93
C TYR A 1180 32.50 34.83 18.17
N LEU A 1181 31.75 33.89 17.58
CA LEU A 1181 32.30 32.80 16.76
C LEU A 1181 32.91 33.28 15.43
N TYR A 1182 32.44 34.41 14.89
CA TYR A 1182 32.99 35.03 13.69
C TYR A 1182 34.31 35.75 13.95
N PHE A 1183 34.44 36.45 15.09
CA PHE A 1183 35.69 37.09 15.51
C PHE A 1183 36.79 36.11 15.96
N TYR A 1184 36.43 34.90 16.39
CA TYR A 1184 37.42 33.86 16.75
C TYR A 1184 37.97 33.09 15.53
N ARG A 1185 37.40 33.30 14.33
CA ARG A 1185 37.81 32.68 13.06
C ARG A 1185 38.54 33.62 12.10
N MET A 1186 38.71 34.89 12.44
CA MET A 1186 39.77 35.76 11.91
C MET A 1186 41.03 35.59 12.77
#